data_AF-A0A165X2G4-F1
#
_entry.id   AF-A0A165X2G4-F1
#
_cell.length_a   1.000
_cell.length_b   1.000
_cell.length_c   1.000
_cell.angle_alpha   90.00
_cell.angle_beta   90.00
_cell.angle_gamma   90.00
#
_symmetry.space_group_name_H-M   'P 1'
#
loop_
_entity.id
_entity.type
_entity.pdbx_description
1 polymer ?
#
loop_
_entity_poly.entity_id
_entity_poly.type
_entity_poly.pdbx_seq_one_letter_code
_entity_poly.pdbx_strand_id
1 'polypeptide(L)'
;MKEKGVYTNGARALARSLVINGVPVSKVNDIIHITGKTLGVGVTGDMSSQTVSRTILEGLVAANVQTVHEVIHAKAHCVAGDGTTHKHQNYEAKMIYLEAPTYDPSRPATQVVHRTLGVTAAFDHKSSTQLFGWKSVVNDMFKIFNGCPTLVGEEPSSEPADPDIFPVKAAGAMSDHAADQKDLFGVKWSDWQTEADRRLRGKRIVLGMDPMELLAVITEDDQQSLAHARIISHIGNNEYDTLTAEDKRTINLFIHMGCCMHKEMNSGKGGNLFMMKSWDEAGLPGPIKLMNRDNAAAAGIDGMSRAKQRALEVSGAGGVKATSLAGAILNHKDDKKGQHDSLQVFLFNIRYGSHGLAATELITRLDIYKEFLEQVRDKKGSGSFNHMEQNLYKALNDIPTLTELAVLSLYSQTISIPYMIHVRGDPNMSALDLGPMHDKVKAHCQAIINNPDLILAADASHESATLFGEAWDKPDAFYTVHQMKNLLPHLRDALKSFFTGALCTWERFTPEFAADGIVATCTAAERARAWMPTTNDPCEGLLGEFRIWNGRAPNGSLDQFNGRNLFKKNGTQAFMDQCFDTRHHEYTRGLARAFEGDQREKNRRLEQGGQDTEQAAGNKARRAALKTKKTNAQAALDAQLLLLEVELDPDNIEKLAGGNARLDLQLEWHRRFDDQVPLKSHLSNKAKKKEALRAALAAVEEEEDDQGDQDDDDELYHE
;
A
#
# COMPACT_ATOMS: atom_id res chain seq x y z
N MET A 1 14.63 -30.98 -32.83
CA MET A 1 14.60 -29.67 -32.13
C MET A 1 15.60 -28.64 -32.69
N LYS A 2 16.62 -29.05 -33.45
CA LYS A 2 17.63 -28.14 -34.00
C LYS A 2 17.61 -28.16 -35.53
N GLU A 3 17.97 -27.04 -36.12
CA GLU A 3 18.33 -26.91 -37.54
C GLU A 3 19.73 -26.32 -37.62
N LYS A 4 20.62 -26.97 -38.39
CA LYS A 4 22.05 -26.56 -38.54
C LYS A 4 22.75 -26.30 -37.19
N GLY A 5 22.45 -27.12 -36.18
CA GLY A 5 23.05 -27.00 -34.84
C GLY A 5 22.41 -25.95 -33.92
N VAL A 6 21.45 -25.15 -34.40
CA VAL A 6 20.76 -24.10 -33.63
C VAL A 6 19.36 -24.56 -33.26
N TYR A 7 18.91 -24.29 -32.01
CA TYR A 7 17.53 -24.54 -31.61
C TYR A 7 16.56 -23.66 -32.41
N THR A 8 15.55 -24.29 -33.01
CA THR A 8 14.54 -23.58 -33.82
C THR A 8 13.71 -22.63 -32.96
N ASN A 9 13.09 -21.63 -33.59
CA ASN A 9 12.18 -20.70 -32.89
C ASN A 9 11.03 -21.46 -32.23
N GLY A 10 10.45 -22.46 -32.91
CA GLY A 10 9.40 -23.31 -32.34
C GLY A 10 9.86 -24.09 -31.11
N ALA A 11 11.07 -24.67 -31.11
CA ALA A 11 11.61 -25.37 -29.94
C ALA A 11 11.81 -24.43 -28.74
N ARG A 12 12.26 -23.19 -28.99
CA ARG A 12 12.45 -22.16 -27.96
C ARG A 12 11.11 -21.64 -27.43
N ALA A 13 10.12 -21.44 -28.30
CA ALA A 13 8.76 -21.06 -27.93
C ALA A 13 8.09 -22.13 -27.07
N LEU A 14 8.25 -23.42 -27.43
CA LEU A 14 7.79 -24.55 -26.63
C LEU A 14 8.44 -24.55 -25.23
N ALA A 15 9.76 -24.39 -25.16
CA ALA A 15 10.48 -24.34 -23.89
C ALA A 15 10.01 -23.21 -22.98
N ARG A 16 9.85 -21.98 -23.52
CA ARG A 16 9.26 -20.86 -22.78
C ARG A 16 7.86 -21.19 -22.28
N SER A 17 7.01 -21.70 -23.16
CA SER A 17 5.60 -22.01 -22.85
C SER A 17 5.48 -23.03 -21.73
N LEU A 18 6.31 -24.07 -21.73
CA LEU A 18 6.34 -25.05 -20.64
C LEU A 18 6.69 -24.39 -19.29
N VAL A 19 7.74 -23.55 -19.26
CA VAL A 19 8.16 -22.88 -18.03
C VAL A 19 7.09 -21.92 -17.49
N ILE A 20 6.43 -21.18 -18.38
CA ILE A 20 5.37 -20.23 -18.02
C ILE A 20 4.14 -20.95 -17.44
N ASN A 21 3.90 -22.19 -17.88
CA ASN A 21 2.85 -23.07 -17.35
C ASN A 21 3.30 -23.91 -16.14
N GLY A 22 4.41 -23.53 -15.50
CA GLY A 22 4.83 -24.08 -14.21
C GLY A 22 5.80 -25.26 -14.29
N VAL A 23 6.28 -25.64 -15.48
CA VAL A 23 7.32 -26.66 -15.60
C VAL A 23 8.65 -26.09 -15.10
N PRO A 24 9.34 -26.76 -14.15
CA PRO A 24 10.67 -26.35 -13.72
C PRO A 24 11.64 -26.29 -14.91
N VAL A 25 12.60 -25.36 -14.91
CA VAL A 25 13.56 -25.21 -16.03
C VAL A 25 14.35 -26.51 -16.31
N SER A 26 14.72 -27.26 -15.26
CA SER A 26 15.35 -28.58 -15.37
C SER A 26 14.41 -29.68 -15.87
N LYS A 27 13.09 -29.46 -15.73
CA LYS A 27 11.92 -30.14 -16.30
C LYS A 27 11.90 -30.37 -17.81
N VAL A 28 12.30 -29.31 -18.50
CA VAL A 28 11.75 -29.01 -19.83
C VAL A 28 12.19 -30.02 -20.86
N ASN A 29 13.48 -30.40 -20.88
CA ASN A 29 13.98 -31.39 -21.82
C ASN A 29 13.26 -32.73 -21.65
N ASP A 30 13.21 -33.23 -20.40
CA ASP A 30 12.55 -34.50 -20.06
C ASP A 30 11.11 -34.54 -20.59
N ILE A 31 10.34 -33.46 -20.35
CA ILE A 31 8.94 -33.36 -20.80
C ILE A 31 8.83 -33.35 -22.32
N ILE A 32 9.70 -32.62 -23.02
CA ILE A 32 9.67 -32.58 -24.50
C ILE A 32 9.93 -34.00 -25.06
N HIS A 33 10.91 -34.72 -24.53
CA HIS A 33 11.21 -36.09 -24.97
C HIS A 33 10.12 -37.09 -24.62
N ILE A 34 9.55 -37.01 -23.41
CA ILE A 34 8.43 -37.86 -22.98
C ILE A 34 7.22 -37.63 -23.90
N THR A 35 6.88 -36.37 -24.16
CA THR A 35 5.73 -36.02 -25.02
C THR A 35 5.95 -36.51 -26.45
N GLY A 36 7.14 -36.28 -27.01
CA GLY A 36 7.50 -36.78 -28.34
C GLY A 36 7.40 -38.29 -28.45
N LYS A 37 7.96 -39.03 -27.48
CA LYS A 37 7.87 -40.50 -27.42
C LYS A 37 6.41 -40.97 -27.38
N THR A 38 5.58 -40.36 -26.55
CA THR A 38 4.15 -40.70 -26.43
C THR A 38 3.39 -40.47 -27.72
N LEU A 39 3.75 -39.43 -28.48
CA LEU A 39 3.15 -39.11 -29.78
C LEU A 39 3.77 -39.89 -30.96
N GLY A 40 4.74 -40.77 -30.71
CA GLY A 40 5.46 -41.49 -31.77
C GLY A 40 6.40 -40.61 -32.61
N VAL A 41 6.74 -39.42 -32.13
CA VAL A 41 7.63 -38.46 -32.81
C VAL A 41 9.05 -38.56 -32.25
N GLY A 42 10.02 -38.85 -33.12
CA GLY A 42 11.44 -38.82 -32.76
C GLY A 42 11.93 -37.41 -32.45
N VAL A 43 12.33 -37.15 -31.20
CA VAL A 43 12.89 -35.87 -30.77
C VAL A 43 14.42 -35.94 -30.74
N THR A 44 15.08 -35.23 -31.65
CA THR A 44 16.56 -35.15 -31.71
C THR A 44 17.11 -33.86 -31.08
N GLY A 45 18.14 -34.03 -30.24
CA GLY A 45 18.88 -32.99 -29.51
C GLY A 45 18.44 -32.86 -28.04
N ASP A 46 19.26 -32.22 -27.17
CA ASP A 46 18.97 -32.05 -25.74
C ASP A 46 19.10 -30.59 -25.29
N MET A 47 17.98 -29.95 -24.92
CA MET A 47 17.97 -28.56 -24.47
C MET A 47 18.39 -28.45 -23.00
N SER A 48 19.56 -27.88 -22.75
CA SER A 48 20.06 -27.68 -21.38
C SER A 48 19.23 -26.66 -20.60
N SER A 49 19.21 -26.79 -19.27
CA SER A 49 18.58 -25.82 -18.36
C SER A 49 19.05 -24.38 -18.61
N GLN A 50 20.33 -24.19 -18.95
CA GLN A 50 20.86 -22.88 -19.30
C GLN A 50 20.24 -22.34 -20.59
N THR A 51 20.08 -23.19 -21.61
CA THR A 51 19.43 -22.78 -22.86
C THR A 51 17.97 -22.42 -22.62
N VAL A 52 17.25 -23.22 -21.83
CA VAL A 52 15.87 -22.92 -21.43
C VAL A 52 15.81 -21.59 -20.68
N SER A 53 16.71 -21.36 -19.72
CA SER A 53 16.80 -20.10 -18.98
C SER A 53 17.00 -18.88 -19.88
N ARG A 54 17.87 -18.99 -20.90
CA ARG A 54 18.08 -17.95 -21.93
C ARG A 54 16.84 -17.71 -22.76
N THR A 55 16.07 -18.75 -23.08
CA THR A 55 14.80 -18.58 -23.82
C THR A 55 13.82 -17.70 -23.05
N ILE A 56 13.81 -17.75 -21.72
CA ILE A 56 12.98 -16.87 -20.87
C ILE A 56 13.44 -15.42 -20.96
N LEU A 57 14.76 -15.17 -20.97
CA LEU A 57 15.31 -13.82 -21.15
C LEU A 57 15.04 -13.26 -22.55
N GLU A 58 15.03 -14.10 -23.59
CA GLU A 58 14.58 -13.68 -24.92
C GLU A 58 13.14 -13.16 -24.88
N GLY A 59 12.28 -13.81 -24.09
CA GLY A 59 10.92 -13.34 -23.85
C GLY A 59 10.84 -12.00 -23.12
N LEU A 60 11.74 -11.75 -22.15
CA LEU A 60 11.88 -10.45 -21.49
C LEU A 60 12.21 -9.34 -22.50
N VAL A 61 13.22 -9.57 -23.35
CA VAL A 61 13.65 -8.61 -24.38
C VAL A 61 12.49 -8.33 -25.36
N ALA A 62 11.83 -9.38 -25.86
CA ALA A 62 10.71 -9.23 -26.78
C ALA A 62 9.55 -8.45 -26.15
N ALA A 63 9.25 -8.65 -24.87
CA ALA A 63 8.19 -7.93 -24.18
C ALA A 63 8.51 -6.43 -24.01
N ASN A 64 9.78 -6.08 -23.81
CA ASN A 64 10.21 -4.67 -23.78
C ASN A 64 10.08 -4.02 -25.17
N VAL A 65 10.46 -4.73 -26.24
CA VAL A 65 10.28 -4.26 -27.63
C VAL A 65 8.78 -4.05 -27.92
N GLN A 66 7.93 -5.01 -27.58
CA GLN A 66 6.48 -4.92 -27.73
C GLN A 66 5.91 -3.68 -27.03
N THR A 67 6.29 -3.48 -25.76
CA THR A 67 5.75 -2.40 -24.95
C THR A 67 6.09 -1.03 -25.56
N VAL A 68 7.33 -0.81 -25.98
CA VAL A 68 7.73 0.45 -26.61
C VAL A 68 7.03 0.64 -27.96
N HIS A 69 6.94 -0.40 -28.76
CA HIS A 69 6.21 -0.37 -30.03
C HIS A 69 4.76 0.07 -29.82
N GLU A 70 4.04 -0.53 -28.87
CA GLU A 70 2.65 -0.18 -28.58
C GLU A 70 2.52 1.25 -28.00
N VAL A 71 3.45 1.71 -27.14
CA VAL A 71 3.46 3.10 -26.63
C VAL A 71 3.66 4.11 -27.75
N ILE A 72 4.52 3.83 -28.74
CA ILE A 72 4.74 4.71 -29.89
C ILE A 72 3.49 4.84 -30.76
N HIS A 73 2.70 3.77 -30.89
CA HIS A 73 1.49 3.77 -31.73
C HIS A 73 0.21 4.19 -31.00
N ALA A 74 0.14 4.02 -29.68
CA ALA A 74 -1.02 4.42 -28.88
C ALA A 74 -1.20 5.93 -28.84
N LYS A 75 -2.45 6.41 -28.77
CA LYS A 75 -2.75 7.84 -28.60
C LYS A 75 -2.32 8.37 -27.23
N ALA A 76 -2.51 7.54 -26.20
CA ALA A 76 -2.16 7.80 -24.82
C ALA A 76 -2.06 6.46 -24.07
N HIS A 77 -1.55 6.50 -22.85
CA HIS A 77 -1.63 5.39 -21.89
C HIS A 77 -1.84 5.92 -20.48
N CYS A 78 -2.32 5.06 -19.59
CA CYS A 78 -2.32 5.32 -18.15
C CYS A 78 -1.31 4.41 -17.45
N VAL A 79 -0.64 4.92 -16.43
CA VAL A 79 0.34 4.17 -15.65
C VAL A 79 -0.30 3.64 -14.37
N ALA A 80 0.21 2.52 -13.86
CA ALA A 80 -0.13 2.07 -12.53
C ALA A 80 1.09 1.52 -11.81
N GLY A 81 1.13 1.78 -10.50
CA GLY A 81 2.22 1.38 -9.64
C GLY A 81 1.71 0.82 -8.33
N ASP A 82 2.43 -0.14 -7.78
CA ASP A 82 2.24 -0.60 -6.40
C ASP A 82 3.58 -1.00 -5.78
N GLY A 83 3.68 -0.90 -4.46
CA GLY A 83 4.89 -1.16 -3.70
C GLY A 83 4.66 -2.13 -2.55
N THR A 84 5.57 -3.07 -2.34
CA THR A 84 5.57 -3.92 -1.14
C THR A 84 6.99 -4.09 -0.60
N THR A 85 7.09 -4.36 0.69
CA THR A 85 8.33 -4.85 1.29
C THR A 85 8.29 -6.37 1.39
N HIS A 86 9.37 -7.03 0.98
CA HIS A 86 9.57 -8.47 1.18
C HIS A 86 10.97 -8.74 1.74
N LYS A 87 11.05 -9.38 2.92
CA LYS A 87 12.30 -9.66 3.64
C LYS A 87 13.21 -8.43 3.77
N HIS A 88 12.62 -7.30 4.17
CA HIS A 88 13.29 -5.99 4.34
C HIS A 88 13.82 -5.32 3.07
N GLN A 89 13.48 -5.82 1.88
CA GLN A 89 13.73 -5.13 0.61
C GLN A 89 12.41 -4.60 0.03
N ASN A 90 12.44 -3.42 -0.59
CA ASN A 90 11.27 -2.86 -1.24
C ASN A 90 11.24 -3.27 -2.71
N TYR A 91 10.04 -3.58 -3.19
CA TYR A 91 9.78 -3.98 -4.57
C TYR A 91 8.58 -3.21 -5.08
N GLU A 92 8.65 -2.81 -6.34
CA GLU A 92 7.62 -2.04 -7.01
C GLU A 92 7.18 -2.75 -8.28
N ALA A 93 5.88 -2.98 -8.41
CA ALA A 93 5.26 -3.40 -9.66
C ALA A 93 4.91 -2.17 -10.49
N LYS A 94 5.12 -2.27 -11.81
CA LYS A 94 4.81 -1.20 -12.77
C LYS A 94 3.97 -1.76 -13.90
N MET A 95 2.94 -1.04 -14.30
CA MET A 95 2.02 -1.40 -15.38
C MET A 95 1.61 -0.19 -16.20
N ILE A 96 1.17 -0.44 -17.42
CA ILE A 96 0.52 0.54 -18.28
C ILE A 96 -0.78 -0.01 -18.87
N TYR A 97 -1.73 0.87 -19.14
CA TYR A 97 -2.99 0.61 -19.80
C TYR A 97 -3.07 1.45 -21.07
N LEU A 98 -3.30 0.82 -22.22
CA LEU A 98 -3.35 1.51 -23.51
C LEU A 98 -4.19 0.74 -24.51
N GLU A 99 -4.60 1.41 -25.57
CA GLU A 99 -5.13 0.76 -26.76
C GLU A 99 -3.99 0.11 -27.56
N ALA A 100 -4.10 -1.19 -27.82
CA ALA A 100 -3.15 -1.94 -28.65
C ALA A 100 -3.89 -2.87 -29.62
N PRO A 101 -3.30 -3.19 -30.78
CA PRO A 101 -3.85 -4.20 -31.67
C PRO A 101 -3.83 -5.57 -31.01
N THR A 102 -4.82 -6.39 -31.35
CA THR A 102 -4.77 -7.83 -31.12
C THR A 102 -3.82 -8.46 -32.14
N TYR A 103 -2.77 -9.12 -31.66
CA TYR A 103 -1.90 -9.91 -32.53
C TYR A 103 -2.47 -11.29 -32.88
N ASP A 104 -3.80 -11.43 -32.81
CA ASP A 104 -4.52 -12.61 -33.28
C ASP A 104 -4.92 -12.35 -34.75
N PRO A 105 -4.33 -13.07 -35.73
CA PRO A 105 -4.63 -12.88 -37.14
C PRO A 105 -6.10 -13.16 -37.48
N SER A 106 -6.79 -13.95 -36.64
CA SER A 106 -8.18 -14.34 -36.87
C SER A 106 -9.19 -13.28 -36.44
N ARG A 107 -8.78 -12.30 -35.63
CA ARG A 107 -9.66 -11.28 -35.05
C ARG A 107 -8.94 -9.93 -34.89
N PRO A 108 -8.55 -9.25 -36.00
CA PRO A 108 -7.88 -7.96 -35.91
C PRO A 108 -8.83 -6.91 -35.29
N ALA A 109 -8.52 -6.50 -34.07
CA ALA A 109 -9.22 -5.44 -33.35
C ALA A 109 -8.22 -4.62 -32.53
N THR A 110 -8.55 -3.37 -32.25
CA THR A 110 -7.85 -2.59 -31.21
C THR A 110 -8.67 -2.70 -29.95
N GLN A 111 -8.01 -3.00 -28.83
CA GLN A 111 -8.67 -3.07 -27.53
C GLN A 111 -7.77 -2.45 -26.46
N VAL A 112 -8.41 -2.01 -25.38
CA VAL A 112 -7.69 -1.61 -24.18
C VAL A 112 -7.05 -2.86 -23.56
N VAL A 113 -5.74 -2.79 -23.36
CA VAL A 113 -4.95 -3.85 -22.76
C VAL A 113 -4.16 -3.30 -21.59
N HIS A 114 -3.76 -4.20 -20.69
CA HIS A 114 -2.72 -3.90 -19.71
C HIS A 114 -1.41 -4.57 -20.12
N ARG A 115 -0.30 -3.89 -19.89
CA ARG A 115 1.06 -4.41 -20.03
C ARG A 115 1.79 -4.21 -18.72
N THR A 116 2.39 -5.28 -18.20
CA THR A 116 3.32 -5.14 -17.08
C THR A 116 4.70 -4.74 -17.59
N LEU A 117 5.35 -3.86 -16.84
CA LEU A 117 6.75 -3.48 -17.00
C LEU A 117 7.65 -4.24 -15.99
N GLY A 118 7.05 -5.16 -15.23
CA GLY A 118 7.74 -6.03 -14.28
C GLY A 118 7.79 -5.49 -12.86
N VAL A 119 8.58 -6.21 -12.06
CA VAL A 119 8.91 -5.85 -10.68
C VAL A 119 10.35 -5.38 -10.61
N THR A 120 10.55 -4.22 -9.99
CA THR A 120 11.87 -3.64 -9.72
C THR A 120 12.12 -3.57 -8.22
N ALA A 121 13.38 -3.74 -7.80
CA ALA A 121 13.75 -3.40 -6.43
C ALA A 121 13.83 -1.87 -6.28
N ALA A 122 13.44 -1.36 -5.12
CA ALA A 122 13.54 0.05 -4.76
C ALA A 122 14.28 0.20 -3.42
N PHE A 123 15.07 1.25 -3.29
CA PHE A 123 15.88 1.48 -2.09
C PHE A 123 15.04 2.02 -0.92
N ASP A 124 14.06 2.88 -1.22
CA ASP A 124 13.09 3.39 -0.25
C ASP A 124 11.74 3.67 -0.92
N HIS A 125 10.74 4.04 -0.11
CA HIS A 125 9.38 4.36 -0.55
C HIS A 125 9.19 5.85 -0.86
N LYS A 126 10.26 6.60 -1.18
CA LYS A 126 10.11 8.02 -1.52
C LYS A 126 9.65 8.16 -2.97
N SER A 127 8.76 9.11 -3.20
CA SER A 127 8.28 9.51 -4.53
C SER A 127 9.41 9.81 -5.52
N SER A 128 10.53 10.41 -5.08
CA SER A 128 11.71 10.66 -5.93
C SER A 128 12.41 9.37 -6.39
N THR A 129 12.52 8.39 -5.49
CA THR A 129 13.14 7.09 -5.77
C THR A 129 12.25 6.27 -6.70
N GLN A 130 10.93 6.30 -6.46
CA GLN A 130 9.94 5.71 -7.35
C GLN A 130 9.98 6.32 -8.75
N LEU A 131 10.03 7.66 -8.88
CA LEU A 131 10.16 8.34 -10.17
C LEU A 131 11.45 7.94 -10.90
N PHE A 132 12.57 7.87 -10.18
CA PHE A 132 13.83 7.37 -10.76
C PHE A 132 13.69 5.93 -11.26
N GLY A 133 13.01 5.07 -10.49
CA GLY A 133 12.67 3.70 -10.90
C GLY A 133 11.87 3.66 -12.19
N TRP A 134 10.86 4.53 -12.36
CA TRP A 134 10.11 4.68 -13.61
C TRP A 134 11.00 5.13 -14.77
N LYS A 135 11.77 6.20 -14.60
CA LYS A 135 12.70 6.71 -15.63
C LYS A 135 13.70 5.64 -16.06
N SER A 136 14.24 4.86 -15.12
CA SER A 136 15.19 3.79 -15.39
C SER A 136 14.57 2.68 -16.24
N VAL A 137 13.38 2.20 -15.88
CA VAL A 137 12.66 1.16 -16.65
C VAL A 137 12.33 1.65 -18.05
N VAL A 138 11.81 2.87 -18.19
CA VAL A 138 11.50 3.46 -19.50
C VAL A 138 12.76 3.57 -20.37
N ASN A 139 13.85 4.11 -19.84
CA ASN A 139 15.10 4.24 -20.59
C ASN A 139 15.67 2.89 -21.03
N ASP A 140 15.64 1.86 -20.18
CA ASP A 140 16.13 0.52 -20.54
C ASP A 140 15.28 -0.09 -21.65
N MET A 141 13.95 0.00 -21.56
CA MET A 141 13.05 -0.52 -22.61
C MET A 141 13.26 0.19 -23.95
N PHE A 142 13.37 1.52 -23.97
CA PHE A 142 13.63 2.28 -25.21
C PHE A 142 15.02 1.97 -25.79
N LYS A 143 16.04 1.77 -24.94
CA LYS A 143 17.36 1.33 -25.39
C LYS A 143 17.30 -0.05 -26.07
N ILE A 144 16.54 -0.98 -25.50
CA ILE A 144 16.31 -2.30 -26.09
C ILE A 144 15.56 -2.19 -27.42
N PHE A 145 14.49 -1.39 -27.47
CA PHE A 145 13.72 -1.17 -28.70
C PHE A 145 14.59 -0.59 -29.82
N ASN A 146 15.36 0.46 -29.54
CA ASN A 146 16.20 1.14 -30.52
C ASN A 146 17.38 0.28 -31.03
N GLY A 147 17.77 -0.75 -30.28
CA GLY A 147 18.75 -1.74 -30.76
C GLY A 147 18.13 -2.83 -31.62
N CYS A 148 16.81 -2.98 -31.62
CA CYS A 148 16.08 -3.99 -32.36
C CYS A 148 16.00 -3.59 -33.85
N PRO A 149 16.13 -4.55 -34.79
CA PRO A 149 15.80 -4.29 -36.19
C PRO A 149 14.36 -3.78 -36.35
N THR A 150 14.10 -3.04 -37.43
CA THR A 150 12.75 -2.60 -37.80
C THR A 150 11.81 -3.80 -37.89
N LEU A 151 10.71 -3.74 -37.13
CA LEU A 151 9.68 -4.78 -37.05
C LEU A 151 9.07 -5.07 -38.41
N VAL A 152 8.61 -6.31 -38.59
CA VAL A 152 7.92 -6.70 -39.83
C VAL A 152 6.63 -5.89 -39.97
N GLY A 153 6.46 -5.24 -41.12
CA GLY A 153 5.31 -4.38 -41.41
C GLY A 153 5.51 -2.91 -41.03
N GLU A 154 6.65 -2.56 -40.43
CA GLU A 154 7.01 -1.18 -40.08
C GLU A 154 7.99 -0.59 -41.10
N GLU A 155 7.89 0.73 -41.33
CA GLU A 155 8.85 1.47 -42.13
C GLU A 155 10.12 1.79 -41.31
N PRO A 156 11.32 1.68 -41.89
CA PRO A 156 12.55 2.04 -41.20
C PRO A 156 12.55 3.53 -40.80
N SER A 157 12.60 3.80 -39.50
CA SER A 157 12.85 5.16 -39.00
C SER A 157 14.33 5.49 -39.13
N SER A 158 14.65 6.70 -39.62
CA SER A 158 16.00 7.24 -39.59
C SER A 158 16.44 7.68 -38.19
N GLU A 159 15.50 7.83 -37.27
CA GLU A 159 15.75 8.32 -35.90
C GLU A 159 15.36 7.27 -34.84
N PRO A 160 16.14 7.13 -33.77
CA PRO A 160 15.79 6.28 -32.64
C PRO A 160 14.55 6.81 -31.92
N ALA A 161 13.71 5.91 -31.39
CA ALA A 161 12.58 6.30 -30.58
C ALA A 161 13.04 7.01 -29.29
N ASP A 162 12.42 8.16 -29.00
CA ASP A 162 12.79 8.99 -27.86
C ASP A 162 12.03 8.54 -26.59
N PRO A 163 12.71 8.24 -25.47
CA PRO A 163 12.05 7.85 -24.22
C PRO A 163 11.15 8.95 -23.63
N ASP A 164 11.33 10.22 -24.01
CA ASP A 164 10.44 11.32 -23.61
C ASP A 164 9.00 11.13 -24.14
N ILE A 165 8.79 10.29 -25.17
CA ILE A 165 7.45 9.94 -25.67
C ILE A 165 6.59 9.29 -24.57
N PHE A 166 7.20 8.51 -23.69
CA PHE A 166 6.48 7.78 -22.64
C PHE A 166 5.75 8.72 -21.67
N PRO A 167 6.42 9.60 -20.90
CA PRO A 167 5.72 10.50 -19.98
C PRO A 167 4.78 11.47 -20.71
N VAL A 168 5.08 11.89 -21.94
CA VAL A 168 4.21 12.79 -22.74
C VAL A 168 2.88 12.14 -23.08
N LYS A 169 2.87 10.84 -23.38
CA LYS A 169 1.65 10.09 -23.68
C LYS A 169 0.91 9.58 -22.43
N ALA A 170 1.47 9.75 -21.24
CA ALA A 170 0.80 9.34 -20.01
C ALA A 170 -0.35 10.31 -19.70
N ALA A 171 -1.60 9.87 -19.83
CA ALA A 171 -2.79 10.69 -19.60
C ALA A 171 -3.37 10.55 -18.18
N GLY A 172 -2.85 9.60 -17.39
CA GLY A 172 -3.28 9.42 -16.01
C GLY A 172 -2.55 8.31 -15.28
N ALA A 173 -2.83 8.17 -13.99
CA ALA A 173 -2.24 7.19 -13.11
C ALA A 173 -3.24 6.56 -12.14
N MET A 174 -3.06 5.27 -11.89
CA MET A 174 -3.76 4.48 -10.87
C MET A 174 -2.79 4.02 -9.79
N SER A 175 -3.06 4.31 -8.53
CA SER A 175 -2.25 3.84 -7.40
C SER A 175 -3.06 3.72 -6.12
N ASP A 176 -2.40 3.33 -5.02
CA ASP A 176 -2.97 3.49 -3.69
C ASP A 176 -3.10 4.99 -3.31
N HIS A 177 -3.58 5.24 -2.08
CA HIS A 177 -3.79 6.59 -1.55
C HIS A 177 -2.66 7.09 -0.64
N ALA A 178 -1.47 6.47 -0.70
CA ALA A 178 -0.34 6.88 0.13
C ALA A 178 0.17 8.27 -0.28
N ALA A 179 0.74 9.00 0.68
CA ALA A 179 1.17 10.38 0.45
C ALA A 179 2.32 10.49 -0.56
N ASP A 180 3.22 9.49 -0.57
CA ASP A 180 4.29 9.36 -1.56
C ASP A 180 3.74 9.09 -2.97
N GLN A 181 2.67 8.29 -3.12
CA GLN A 181 2.02 8.09 -4.41
C GLN A 181 1.35 9.36 -4.92
N LYS A 182 0.69 10.12 -4.04
CA LYS A 182 0.11 11.43 -4.40
C LYS A 182 1.16 12.45 -4.82
N ASP A 183 2.33 12.46 -4.18
CA ASP A 183 3.45 13.32 -4.57
C ASP A 183 4.11 12.85 -5.89
N LEU A 184 4.25 11.53 -6.08
CA LEU A 184 4.75 10.93 -7.32
C LEU A 184 3.86 11.28 -8.51
N PHE A 185 2.58 10.90 -8.47
CA PHE A 185 1.63 11.10 -9.56
C PHE A 185 0.96 12.48 -9.55
N GLY A 186 1.28 13.33 -8.58
CA GLY A 186 0.91 14.74 -8.59
C GLY A 186 1.99 15.57 -9.27
N VAL A 187 2.79 16.26 -8.45
CA VAL A 187 3.77 17.25 -8.93
C VAL A 187 4.89 16.59 -9.73
N LYS A 188 5.48 15.50 -9.22
CA LYS A 188 6.69 14.93 -9.82
C LYS A 188 6.48 14.35 -11.22
N TRP A 189 5.35 13.69 -11.43
CA TRP A 189 5.01 13.17 -12.76
C TRP A 189 4.66 14.30 -13.72
N SER A 190 3.89 15.29 -13.26
CA SER A 190 3.53 16.46 -14.06
C SER A 190 4.78 17.24 -14.52
N ASP A 191 5.77 17.41 -13.63
CA ASP A 191 7.07 18.01 -13.97
C ASP A 191 7.79 17.18 -15.03
N TRP A 192 7.84 15.85 -14.85
CA TRP A 192 8.49 14.97 -15.83
C TRP A 192 7.81 15.01 -17.21
N GLN A 193 6.47 14.99 -17.24
CA GLN A 193 5.69 15.11 -18.47
C GLN A 193 5.93 16.45 -19.17
N THR A 194 5.90 17.55 -18.40
CA THR A 194 6.14 18.89 -18.91
C THR A 194 7.54 18.99 -19.52
N GLU A 195 8.57 18.63 -18.76
CA GLU A 195 9.95 18.68 -19.23
C GLU A 195 10.16 17.81 -20.48
N ALA A 196 9.54 16.62 -20.53
CA ALA A 196 9.63 15.71 -21.67
C ALA A 196 8.96 16.29 -22.92
N ASP A 197 7.77 16.88 -22.81
CA ASP A 197 7.09 17.52 -23.94
C ASP A 197 7.92 18.68 -24.51
N ARG A 198 8.46 19.54 -23.63
CA ARG A 198 9.34 20.64 -24.04
C ARG A 198 10.59 20.11 -24.75
N ARG A 199 11.23 19.07 -24.22
CA ARG A 199 12.38 18.46 -24.88
C ARG A 199 12.05 17.89 -26.25
N LEU A 200 10.93 17.17 -26.42
CA LEU A 200 10.53 16.62 -27.71
C LEU A 200 10.27 17.72 -28.76
N ARG A 201 9.58 18.80 -28.38
CA ARG A 201 9.33 19.94 -29.26
C ARG A 201 10.63 20.62 -29.68
N GLY A 202 11.49 20.91 -28.71
CA GLY A 202 12.79 21.52 -28.98
C GLY A 202 13.67 20.67 -29.90
N LYS A 203 13.77 19.36 -29.63
CA LYS A 203 14.51 18.41 -30.48
C LYS A 203 14.00 18.42 -31.92
N ARG A 204 12.68 18.41 -32.12
CA ARG A 204 12.06 18.44 -33.46
C ARG A 204 12.43 19.70 -34.24
N ILE A 205 12.40 20.86 -33.61
CA ILE A 205 12.78 22.12 -34.27
C ILE A 205 14.28 22.12 -34.56
N VAL A 206 15.12 21.78 -33.59
CA VAL A 206 16.58 21.75 -33.75
C VAL A 206 17.02 20.81 -34.88
N LEU A 207 16.37 19.66 -35.03
CA LEU A 207 16.64 18.71 -36.13
C LEU A 207 16.26 19.28 -37.51
N GLY A 208 15.33 20.23 -37.57
CA GLY A 208 14.89 20.91 -38.79
C GLY A 208 15.58 22.25 -39.07
N MET A 209 16.42 22.76 -38.16
CA MET A 209 17.11 24.04 -38.30
C MET A 209 18.30 23.95 -39.27
N ASP A 210 18.59 25.04 -39.99
CA ASP A 210 19.83 25.15 -40.77
C ASP A 210 21.06 25.18 -39.84
N PRO A 211 22.18 24.50 -40.17
CA PRO A 211 23.37 24.49 -39.33
C PRO A 211 23.93 25.88 -38.96
N MET A 212 23.76 26.90 -39.80
CA MET A 212 24.20 28.27 -39.51
C MET A 212 23.28 28.98 -38.51
N GLU A 213 21.96 28.72 -38.58
CA GLU A 213 20.99 29.22 -37.60
C GLU A 213 21.21 28.55 -36.24
N LEU A 214 21.45 27.24 -36.23
CA LEU A 214 21.77 26.50 -35.02
C LEU A 214 23.08 27.00 -34.39
N LEU A 215 24.10 27.30 -35.20
CA LEU A 215 25.35 27.88 -34.73
C LEU A 215 25.12 29.24 -34.07
N ALA A 216 24.29 30.11 -34.66
CA ALA A 216 23.95 31.42 -34.09
C ALA A 216 23.28 31.29 -32.71
N VAL A 217 22.31 30.38 -32.58
CA VAL A 217 21.62 30.09 -31.32
C VAL A 217 22.57 29.51 -30.27
N ILE A 218 23.52 28.65 -30.68
CA ILE A 218 24.53 28.08 -29.78
C ILE A 218 25.55 29.14 -29.34
N THR A 219 25.91 30.09 -30.20
CA THR A 219 26.90 31.13 -29.89
C THR A 219 26.39 32.23 -28.94
N GLU A 220 25.09 32.34 -28.71
CA GLU A 220 24.52 33.23 -27.69
C GLU A 220 24.59 32.65 -26.26
N ASP A 221 24.83 31.35 -26.09
CA ASP A 221 24.82 30.65 -24.78
C ASP A 221 26.22 30.05 -24.46
N ASP A 222 27.00 30.75 -23.63
CA ASP A 222 28.46 30.63 -23.44
C ASP A 222 28.96 29.34 -22.71
N GLN A 223 28.15 28.27 -22.62
CA GLN A 223 28.53 27.00 -21.92
C GLN A 223 28.12 25.73 -22.68
N GLN A 224 29.00 25.23 -23.55
CA GLN A 224 28.74 24.26 -24.63
C GLN A 224 27.98 22.94 -24.30
N SER A 225 28.00 22.40 -23.09
CA SER A 225 27.31 21.12 -22.78
C SER A 225 26.03 21.25 -21.92
N LEU A 226 25.91 22.31 -21.13
CA LEU A 226 24.65 22.71 -20.48
C LEU A 226 23.77 23.55 -21.41
N ALA A 227 24.37 24.26 -22.37
CA ALA A 227 23.68 25.07 -23.37
C ALA A 227 22.73 24.22 -24.23
N HIS A 228 23.16 23.07 -24.77
CA HIS A 228 22.32 22.31 -25.71
C HIS A 228 20.98 21.85 -25.11
N ALA A 229 20.98 21.29 -23.89
CA ALA A 229 19.75 20.88 -23.22
C ALA A 229 18.86 22.06 -22.83
N ARG A 230 19.47 23.20 -22.48
CA ARG A 230 18.76 24.45 -22.16
C ARG A 230 18.15 25.09 -23.40
N ILE A 231 18.89 25.16 -24.50
CA ILE A 231 18.44 25.65 -25.82
C ILE A 231 17.26 24.80 -26.31
N ILE A 232 17.38 23.47 -26.29
CA ILE A 232 16.27 22.57 -26.64
C ILE A 232 15.05 22.87 -25.77
N SER A 233 15.23 22.98 -24.45
CA SER A 233 14.11 23.27 -23.55
C SER A 233 13.52 24.65 -23.80
N HIS A 234 14.34 25.66 -24.10
CA HIS A 234 13.92 27.03 -24.39
C HIS A 234 13.09 27.09 -25.69
N ILE A 235 13.60 26.53 -26.78
CA ILE A 235 12.88 26.41 -28.06
C ILE A 235 11.57 25.64 -27.85
N GLY A 236 11.61 24.54 -27.10
CA GLY A 236 10.43 23.75 -26.76
C GLY A 236 9.38 24.51 -25.95
N ASN A 237 9.80 25.43 -25.07
CA ASN A 237 8.88 26.34 -24.37
C ASN A 237 8.26 27.35 -25.32
N ASN A 238 9.04 27.96 -26.20
CA ASN A 238 8.51 28.90 -27.20
C ASN A 238 7.47 28.21 -28.10
N GLU A 239 7.76 27.00 -28.58
CA GLU A 239 6.83 26.18 -29.37
C GLU A 239 5.59 25.73 -28.60
N TYR A 240 5.68 25.56 -27.28
CA TYR A 240 4.52 25.28 -26.48
C TYR A 240 3.67 26.54 -26.27
N ASP A 241 4.29 27.70 -26.10
CA ASP A 241 3.59 28.94 -25.82
C ASP A 241 2.69 29.39 -26.98
N THR A 242 3.06 29.05 -28.23
CA THR A 242 2.26 29.28 -29.43
C THR A 242 1.01 28.40 -29.56
N LEU A 243 0.90 27.34 -28.75
CA LEU A 243 -0.24 26.42 -28.80
C LEU A 243 -1.54 27.08 -28.33
N THR A 244 -2.65 26.58 -28.89
CA THR A 244 -3.99 26.94 -28.43
C THR A 244 -4.24 26.42 -27.01
N ALA A 245 -5.21 27.01 -26.32
CA ALA A 245 -5.61 26.54 -24.99
C ALA A 245 -6.11 25.07 -25.01
N GLU A 246 -6.74 24.65 -26.11
CA GLU A 246 -7.23 23.27 -26.31
C GLU A 246 -6.09 22.27 -26.46
N ASP A 247 -5.06 22.61 -27.24
CA ASP A 247 -3.86 21.78 -27.39
C ASP A 247 -3.11 21.67 -26.06
N LYS A 248 -2.93 22.81 -25.35
CA LYS A 248 -2.30 22.83 -24.03
C LYS A 248 -3.06 21.96 -23.03
N ARG A 249 -4.39 22.02 -23.03
CA ARG A 249 -5.24 21.17 -22.19
C ARG A 249 -5.05 19.69 -22.50
N THR A 250 -4.99 19.34 -23.78
CA THR A 250 -4.79 17.96 -24.23
C THR A 250 -3.43 17.40 -23.84
N ILE A 251 -2.37 18.21 -23.93
CA ILE A 251 -0.99 17.83 -23.60
C ILE A 251 -0.80 17.69 -22.09
N ASN A 252 -1.39 18.60 -21.31
CA ASN A 252 -1.26 18.61 -19.85
C ASN A 252 -2.29 17.71 -19.15
N LEU A 253 -3.06 16.93 -19.91
CA LEU A 253 -4.04 16.01 -19.33
C LEU A 253 -3.30 14.93 -18.52
N PHE A 254 -3.43 15.01 -17.21
CA PHE A 254 -2.97 13.97 -16.29
C PHE A 254 -3.94 13.81 -15.13
N ILE A 255 -4.61 12.66 -15.05
CA ILE A 255 -5.59 12.37 -14.00
C ILE A 255 -5.04 11.29 -13.08
N HIS A 256 -4.90 11.60 -11.79
CA HIS A 256 -4.62 10.59 -10.76
C HIS A 256 -5.94 10.07 -10.17
N MET A 257 -6.10 8.75 -10.16
CA MET A 257 -7.22 8.08 -9.51
C MET A 257 -6.69 7.11 -8.45
N GLY A 258 -7.30 7.17 -7.26
CA GLY A 258 -6.97 6.25 -6.19
C GLY A 258 -7.77 4.94 -6.30
N CYS A 259 -7.09 3.82 -6.05
CA CYS A 259 -7.65 2.47 -6.09
C CYS A 259 -8.94 2.33 -5.24
N CYS A 260 -10.00 1.76 -5.83
CA CYS A 260 -11.29 1.58 -5.16
C CYS A 260 -11.23 0.66 -3.94
N MET A 261 -10.38 -0.37 -3.95
CA MET A 261 -10.20 -1.28 -2.80
C MET A 261 -9.61 -0.56 -1.59
N HIS A 262 -8.71 0.40 -1.83
CA HIS A 262 -8.14 1.21 -0.76
C HIS A 262 -9.13 2.24 -0.22
N LYS A 263 -10.06 2.76 -1.04
CA LYS A 263 -11.16 3.64 -0.58
C LYS A 263 -12.08 2.91 0.39
N GLU A 264 -12.51 1.70 0.01
CA GLU A 264 -13.34 0.85 0.86
C GLU A 264 -12.62 0.50 2.17
N MET A 265 -11.39 -0.03 2.08
CA MET A 265 -10.61 -0.45 3.24
C MET A 265 -10.39 0.71 4.21
N ASN A 266 -10.04 1.90 3.69
CA ASN A 266 -9.82 3.07 4.53
C ASN A 266 -11.13 3.57 5.15
N SER A 267 -12.26 3.47 4.45
CA SER A 267 -13.58 3.84 4.98
C SER A 267 -14.02 2.91 6.10
N GLY A 268 -13.79 1.60 5.98
CA GLY A 268 -13.98 0.66 7.09
C GLY A 268 -13.09 0.97 8.30
N LYS A 269 -11.82 1.36 8.08
CA LYS A 269 -10.93 1.82 9.17
C LYS A 269 -11.43 3.11 9.83
N GLY A 270 -11.94 4.05 9.04
CA GLY A 270 -12.53 5.29 9.53
C GLY A 270 -13.76 5.04 10.41
N GLY A 271 -14.65 4.15 9.96
CA GLY A 271 -15.79 3.71 10.75
C GLY A 271 -15.38 3.04 12.06
N ASN A 272 -14.41 2.12 12.03
CA ASN A 272 -13.91 1.47 13.23
C ASN A 272 -13.33 2.47 14.24
N LEU A 273 -12.61 3.49 13.76
CA LEU A 273 -12.03 4.53 14.63
C LEU A 273 -13.12 5.34 15.37
N PHE A 274 -14.20 5.71 14.69
CA PHE A 274 -15.31 6.43 15.31
C PHE A 274 -16.09 5.54 16.27
N MET A 275 -16.36 4.29 15.89
CA MET A 275 -17.01 3.30 16.76
C MET A 275 -16.22 3.09 18.06
N MET A 276 -14.91 2.87 17.97
CA MET A 276 -14.07 2.72 19.17
C MET A 276 -14.09 3.96 20.07
N LYS A 277 -14.06 5.17 19.47
CA LYS A 277 -14.10 6.43 20.22
C LYS A 277 -15.45 6.63 20.93
N SER A 278 -16.54 6.13 20.35
CA SER A 278 -17.89 6.36 20.84
C SER A 278 -18.16 5.74 22.23
N TRP A 279 -17.45 4.67 22.60
CA TRP A 279 -17.52 4.10 23.96
C TRP A 279 -17.11 5.13 25.02
N ASP A 280 -15.95 5.75 24.83
CA ASP A 280 -15.41 6.76 25.76
C ASP A 280 -16.27 8.04 25.76
N GLU A 281 -16.74 8.48 24.59
CA GLU A 281 -17.60 9.67 24.47
C GLU A 281 -18.96 9.49 25.15
N ALA A 282 -19.48 8.26 25.17
CA ALA A 282 -20.71 7.91 25.88
C ALA A 282 -20.50 7.60 27.37
N GLY A 283 -19.25 7.59 27.86
CA GLY A 283 -18.92 7.18 29.23
C GLY A 283 -19.24 5.71 29.52
N LEU A 284 -19.25 4.86 28.50
CA LEU A 284 -19.59 3.45 28.59
C LEU A 284 -18.32 2.58 28.68
N PRO A 285 -18.36 1.44 29.39
CA PRO A 285 -17.26 0.47 29.35
C PRO A 285 -17.10 -0.08 27.93
N GLY A 286 -16.00 0.29 27.28
CA GLY A 286 -15.63 -0.24 25.97
C GLY A 286 -15.09 -1.67 26.02
N PRO A 287 -14.71 -2.23 24.86
CA PRO A 287 -14.15 -3.58 24.76
C PRO A 287 -12.91 -3.80 25.63
N ILE A 288 -12.77 -5.02 26.14
CA ILE A 288 -11.63 -5.39 26.96
C ILE A 288 -10.30 -5.23 26.19
N LYS A 289 -9.27 -4.76 26.90
CA LYS A 289 -7.91 -4.67 26.35
C LYS A 289 -7.32 -6.07 26.19
N LEU A 290 -6.95 -6.42 24.96
CA LEU A 290 -6.37 -7.72 24.61
C LEU A 290 -4.84 -7.64 24.68
N MET A 291 -4.34 -7.45 25.90
CA MET A 291 -2.93 -7.20 26.22
C MET A 291 -2.04 -8.40 25.88
N ASN A 292 -0.80 -8.18 25.42
CA ASN A 292 0.18 -9.26 25.39
C ASN A 292 0.62 -9.63 26.82
N ARG A 293 1.36 -10.74 26.98
CA ARG A 293 1.80 -11.23 28.30
C ARG A 293 2.50 -10.18 29.14
N ASP A 294 3.41 -9.43 28.55
CA ASP A 294 4.23 -8.47 29.28
C ASP A 294 3.42 -7.23 29.67
N ASN A 295 2.51 -6.78 28.80
CA ASN A 295 1.57 -5.70 29.09
C ASN A 295 0.55 -6.11 30.17
N ALA A 296 0.07 -7.35 30.14
CA ALA A 296 -0.83 -7.86 31.17
C ALA A 296 -0.14 -7.90 32.54
N ALA A 297 1.12 -8.35 32.58
CA ALA A 297 1.93 -8.31 33.79
C ALA A 297 2.16 -6.86 34.27
N ALA A 298 2.48 -5.94 33.36
CA ALA A 298 2.66 -4.53 33.69
C ALA A 298 1.37 -3.85 34.18
N ALA A 299 0.21 -4.27 33.65
CA ALA A 299 -1.09 -3.77 34.07
C ALA A 299 -1.50 -4.26 35.46
N GLY A 300 -1.01 -5.43 35.87
CA GLY A 300 -1.24 -6.01 37.20
C GLY A 300 -0.36 -5.45 38.31
N ILE A 301 0.52 -4.48 38.04
CA ILE A 301 1.29 -3.77 39.06
C ILE A 301 0.35 -2.83 39.83
N ASP A 302 0.42 -2.85 41.16
CA ASP A 302 -0.35 -1.95 42.04
C ASP A 302 0.12 -0.49 41.89
N GLY A 303 -0.81 0.45 42.05
CA GLY A 303 -0.58 1.87 41.77
C GLY A 303 -0.51 2.21 40.27
N MET A 304 -0.24 3.49 39.95
CA MET A 304 -0.04 3.95 38.57
C MET A 304 1.45 4.07 38.25
N SER A 305 1.99 3.09 37.53
CA SER A 305 3.36 3.14 37.03
C SER A 305 3.41 3.53 35.55
N ARG A 306 4.55 4.07 35.11
CA ARG A 306 4.80 4.34 33.68
C ARG A 306 4.66 3.10 32.81
N ALA A 307 5.01 1.92 33.33
CA ALA A 307 4.87 0.65 32.65
C ALA A 307 3.39 0.28 32.46
N LYS A 308 2.56 0.45 33.50
CA LYS A 308 1.11 0.23 33.47
C LYS A 308 0.41 1.20 32.51
N GLN A 309 0.73 2.49 32.58
CA GLN A 309 0.18 3.50 31.68
C GLN A 309 0.48 3.16 30.22
N ARG A 310 1.76 2.85 29.93
CA ARG A 310 2.18 2.43 28.60
C ARG A 310 1.46 1.15 28.16
N ALA A 311 1.29 0.17 29.04
CA ALA A 311 0.61 -1.08 28.73
C ALA A 311 -0.86 -0.85 28.33
N LEU A 312 -1.55 0.07 29.00
CA LEU A 312 -2.93 0.47 28.67
C LEU A 312 -3.00 1.21 27.32
N GLU A 313 -2.04 2.12 27.07
CA GLU A 313 -1.97 2.92 25.84
C GLU A 313 -1.68 2.08 24.59
N VAL A 314 -0.73 1.13 24.67
CA VAL A 314 -0.28 0.38 23.48
C VAL A 314 -1.09 -0.89 23.20
N SER A 315 -1.95 -1.31 24.12
CA SER A 315 -2.75 -2.52 23.97
C SER A 315 -4.03 -2.24 23.18
N GLY A 316 -4.24 -3.01 22.12
CA GLY A 316 -5.47 -2.99 21.32
C GLY A 316 -6.64 -3.70 22.02
N ALA A 317 -7.86 -3.38 21.59
CA ALA A 317 -9.12 -3.95 22.08
C ALA A 317 -10.09 -4.16 20.90
N GLY A 318 -11.25 -4.76 21.18
CA GLY A 318 -12.38 -4.74 20.26
C GLY A 318 -12.29 -5.69 19.07
N GLY A 319 -13.23 -5.53 18.13
CA GLY A 319 -13.47 -6.49 17.04
C GLY A 319 -12.31 -6.63 16.07
N VAL A 320 -11.65 -5.53 15.70
CA VAL A 320 -10.45 -5.56 14.83
C VAL A 320 -9.29 -6.28 15.49
N LYS A 321 -9.08 -6.10 16.80
CA LYS A 321 -8.02 -6.82 17.52
C LYS A 321 -8.36 -8.30 17.68
N ALA A 322 -9.62 -8.63 17.96
CA ALA A 322 -10.10 -10.01 18.04
C ALA A 322 -9.89 -10.76 16.72
N THR A 323 -10.32 -10.18 15.59
CA THR A 323 -10.11 -10.76 14.25
C THR A 323 -8.63 -10.86 13.88
N SER A 324 -7.78 -9.91 14.32
CA SER A 324 -6.32 -10.01 14.16
C SER A 324 -5.73 -11.20 14.91
N LEU A 325 -6.17 -11.44 16.16
CA LEU A 325 -5.75 -12.59 16.96
C LEU A 325 -6.27 -13.90 16.36
N ALA A 326 -7.52 -13.93 15.92
CA ALA A 326 -8.10 -15.07 15.20
C ALA A 326 -7.27 -15.42 13.97
N GLY A 327 -6.95 -14.44 13.11
CA GLY A 327 -6.07 -14.67 11.97
C GLY A 327 -4.69 -15.20 12.37
N ALA A 328 -4.08 -14.64 13.42
CA ALA A 328 -2.76 -15.08 13.90
C ALA A 328 -2.75 -16.51 14.47
N ILE A 329 -3.85 -16.97 15.09
CA ILE A 329 -3.98 -18.31 15.68
C ILE A 329 -4.40 -19.33 14.62
N LEU A 330 -5.42 -18.98 13.83
CA LEU A 330 -6.13 -19.88 12.92
C LEU A 330 -5.50 -19.94 11.52
N ASN A 331 -4.70 -18.95 11.14
CA ASN A 331 -3.97 -18.90 9.87
C ASN A 331 -2.58 -18.29 10.08
N HIS A 332 -1.80 -18.92 10.97
CA HIS A 332 -0.50 -18.41 11.39
C HIS A 332 0.51 -18.40 10.22
N LYS A 333 1.31 -17.35 10.11
CA LYS A 333 2.39 -17.18 9.10
C LYS A 333 3.52 -18.23 9.13
N ASP A 334 3.48 -19.11 10.12
CA ASP A 334 4.48 -20.16 10.36
C ASP A 334 3.66 -21.44 10.30
N ASP A 335 3.83 -22.16 9.20
CA ASP A 335 3.05 -23.34 8.85
C ASP A 335 3.12 -24.42 9.94
N LYS A 336 4.08 -24.34 10.88
CA LYS A 336 4.23 -25.26 12.01
C LYS A 336 3.45 -24.87 13.26
N LYS A 337 2.97 -23.63 13.37
CA LYS A 337 2.40 -23.07 14.62
C LYS A 337 0.92 -22.74 14.54
N GLY A 338 0.37 -22.66 13.33
CA GLY A 338 -1.03 -22.33 13.13
C GLY A 338 -1.97 -23.49 13.45
N GLN A 339 -3.20 -23.14 13.82
CA GLN A 339 -4.29 -24.10 13.99
C GLN A 339 -5.04 -24.35 12.68
N HIS A 340 -4.53 -23.89 11.52
CA HIS A 340 -5.27 -23.90 10.25
C HIS A 340 -5.72 -25.29 9.83
N ASP A 341 -4.82 -26.27 9.81
CA ASP A 341 -5.15 -27.65 9.42
C ASP A 341 -6.10 -28.30 10.43
N SER A 342 -5.92 -28.01 11.73
CA SER A 342 -6.82 -28.49 12.79
C SER A 342 -8.21 -27.85 12.66
N LEU A 343 -8.26 -26.58 12.26
CA LEU A 343 -9.49 -25.87 11.97
C LEU A 343 -10.11 -26.38 10.67
N GLN A 344 -9.36 -26.77 9.64
CA GLN A 344 -9.91 -27.34 8.40
C GLN A 344 -10.60 -28.68 8.62
N VAL A 345 -10.10 -29.49 9.56
CA VAL A 345 -10.79 -30.71 10.01
C VAL A 345 -12.08 -30.37 10.76
N PHE A 346 -12.14 -29.20 11.41
CA PHE A 346 -13.28 -28.72 12.17
C PHE A 346 -14.29 -27.91 11.33
N LEU A 347 -13.85 -27.23 10.26
CA LEU A 347 -14.60 -26.29 9.40
C LEU A 347 -14.07 -26.27 7.96
N PHE A 348 -14.95 -26.13 6.96
CA PHE A 348 -14.56 -25.98 5.57
C PHE A 348 -13.91 -24.60 5.28
N ASN A 349 -12.63 -24.63 4.88
CA ASN A 349 -11.79 -23.61 4.24
C ASN A 349 -12.24 -22.13 4.31
N ILE A 350 -11.74 -21.37 5.28
CA ILE A 350 -12.01 -19.93 5.45
C ILE A 350 -10.74 -19.13 5.15
N ARG A 351 -10.79 -18.26 4.14
CA ARG A 351 -9.74 -17.27 3.86
C ARG A 351 -10.10 -15.93 4.50
N TYR A 352 -9.44 -15.59 5.62
CA TYR A 352 -9.58 -14.27 6.23
C TYR A 352 -8.84 -13.21 5.38
N GLY A 353 -9.59 -12.46 4.58
CA GLY A 353 -9.06 -11.40 3.70
C GLY A 353 -9.29 -9.98 4.19
N SER A 354 -10.30 -9.75 5.02
CA SER A 354 -10.63 -8.44 5.63
C SER A 354 -11.18 -8.63 7.05
N HIS A 355 -11.08 -7.60 7.90
CA HIS A 355 -11.67 -7.63 9.25
C HIS A 355 -13.19 -7.80 9.21
N GLY A 356 -13.87 -7.29 8.18
CA GLY A 356 -15.31 -7.48 7.97
C GLY A 356 -15.69 -8.94 7.69
N LEU A 357 -14.98 -9.62 6.79
CA LEU A 357 -15.20 -11.05 6.52
C LEU A 357 -14.86 -11.92 7.73
N ALA A 358 -13.78 -11.59 8.45
CA ALA A 358 -13.42 -12.30 9.67
C ALA A 358 -14.46 -12.10 10.79
N ALA A 359 -14.99 -10.89 10.94
CA ALA A 359 -16.05 -10.61 11.90
C ALA A 359 -17.36 -11.33 11.53
N THR A 360 -17.71 -11.34 10.24
CA THR A 360 -18.84 -12.11 9.68
C THR A 360 -18.72 -13.57 10.09
N GLU A 361 -17.56 -14.19 9.84
CA GLU A 361 -17.33 -15.60 10.18
C GLU A 361 -17.38 -15.88 11.70
N LEU A 362 -16.68 -15.06 12.51
CA LEU A 362 -16.63 -15.25 13.95
C LEU A 362 -18.00 -15.09 14.60
N ILE A 363 -18.87 -14.20 14.11
CA ILE A 363 -20.22 -14.02 14.64
C ILE A 363 -21.12 -15.17 14.21
N THR A 364 -21.14 -15.53 12.92
CA THR A 364 -21.99 -16.61 12.40
C THR A 364 -21.71 -17.95 13.08
N ARG A 365 -20.44 -18.21 13.44
CA ARG A 365 -19.99 -19.47 14.03
C ARG A 365 -19.45 -19.30 15.46
N LEU A 366 -19.98 -18.32 16.21
CA LEU A 366 -19.42 -17.91 17.51
C LEU A 366 -19.21 -19.07 18.47
N ASP A 367 -20.24 -19.89 18.70
CA ASP A 367 -20.18 -20.99 19.66
C ASP A 367 -19.19 -22.07 19.21
N ILE A 368 -19.16 -22.37 17.92
CA ILE A 368 -18.20 -23.30 17.30
C ILE A 368 -16.75 -22.83 17.52
N TYR A 369 -16.45 -21.54 17.37
CA TYR A 369 -15.11 -21.02 17.65
C TYR A 369 -14.74 -21.07 19.13
N LYS A 370 -15.71 -20.87 20.04
CA LYS A 370 -15.49 -21.04 21.48
C LYS A 370 -15.16 -22.49 21.81
N GLU A 371 -15.98 -23.43 21.35
CA GLU A 371 -15.76 -24.87 21.52
C GLU A 371 -14.43 -25.32 20.93
N PHE A 372 -14.07 -24.83 19.74
CA PHE A 372 -12.78 -25.13 19.12
C PHE A 372 -11.61 -24.68 19.99
N LEU A 373 -11.66 -23.46 20.54
CA LEU A 373 -10.61 -22.96 21.43
C LEU A 373 -10.53 -23.80 22.71
N GLU A 374 -11.66 -24.20 23.29
CA GLU A 374 -11.69 -25.11 24.44
C GLU A 374 -11.04 -26.46 24.13
N GLN A 375 -11.33 -27.06 22.97
CA GLN A 375 -10.64 -28.28 22.52
C GLN A 375 -9.12 -28.06 22.35
N VAL A 376 -8.71 -26.91 21.80
CA VAL A 376 -7.28 -26.54 21.67
C VAL A 376 -6.61 -26.41 23.04
N ARG A 377 -7.30 -25.88 24.06
CA ARG A 377 -6.83 -25.83 25.45
C ARG A 377 -6.68 -27.23 26.02
N ASP A 378 -7.72 -28.06 25.88
CA ASP A 378 -7.81 -29.36 26.54
C ASP A 378 -6.89 -30.42 25.91
N LYS A 379 -6.54 -30.26 24.63
CA LYS A 379 -5.53 -31.09 23.95
C LYS A 379 -4.11 -30.87 24.47
N LYS A 380 -3.82 -29.75 25.13
CA LYS A 380 -2.48 -29.45 25.65
C LYS A 380 -2.24 -30.16 26.96
N GLY A 381 -1.02 -30.68 27.15
CA GLY A 381 -0.63 -31.29 28.43
C GLY A 381 -0.73 -30.36 29.64
N SER A 382 -0.74 -29.04 29.43
CA SER A 382 -0.97 -28.04 30.50
C SER A 382 -2.44 -27.78 30.82
N GLY A 383 -3.39 -28.24 29.98
CA GLY A 383 -4.81 -27.92 30.10
C GLY A 383 -5.15 -26.43 30.11
N SER A 384 -4.23 -25.58 29.61
CA SER A 384 -4.31 -24.12 29.75
C SER A 384 -4.14 -23.42 28.40
N PHE A 385 -4.87 -22.31 28.21
CA PHE A 385 -4.69 -21.44 27.06
C PHE A 385 -3.30 -20.81 27.07
N ASN A 386 -2.72 -20.59 25.88
CA ASN A 386 -1.67 -19.59 25.78
C ASN A 386 -2.28 -18.18 25.82
N HIS A 387 -1.45 -17.16 26.02
CA HIS A 387 -1.95 -15.79 26.21
C HIS A 387 -2.73 -15.23 25.00
N MET A 388 -2.41 -15.64 23.77
CA MET A 388 -3.14 -15.19 22.57
C MET A 388 -4.50 -15.87 22.47
N GLU A 389 -4.55 -17.18 22.71
CA GLU A 389 -5.80 -17.95 22.72
C GLU A 389 -6.73 -17.48 23.84
N GLN A 390 -6.18 -17.21 25.03
CA GLN A 390 -6.97 -16.69 26.15
C GLN A 390 -7.55 -15.32 25.82
N ASN A 391 -6.78 -14.45 25.17
CA ASN A 391 -7.29 -13.15 24.72
C ASN A 391 -8.41 -13.29 23.70
N LEU A 392 -8.24 -14.17 22.70
CA LEU A 392 -9.29 -14.41 21.71
C LEU A 392 -10.54 -14.99 22.39
N TYR A 393 -10.38 -15.99 23.27
CA TYR A 393 -11.49 -16.59 24.00
C TYR A 393 -12.24 -15.57 24.86
N LYS A 394 -11.52 -14.68 25.57
CA LYS A 394 -12.12 -13.56 26.32
C LYS A 394 -12.88 -12.61 25.38
N ALA A 395 -12.28 -12.25 24.24
CA ALA A 395 -12.89 -11.37 23.24
C ALA A 395 -14.22 -11.94 22.69
N LEU A 396 -14.29 -13.25 22.45
CA LEU A 396 -15.50 -13.93 21.97
C LEU A 396 -16.61 -14.04 23.05
N ASN A 397 -16.29 -13.73 24.31
CA ASN A 397 -17.26 -13.69 25.40
C ASN A 397 -17.53 -12.26 25.91
N ASP A 398 -16.91 -11.25 25.32
CA ASP A 398 -17.02 -9.85 25.73
C ASP A 398 -18.10 -9.13 24.90
N ILE A 399 -19.16 -8.65 25.55
CA ILE A 399 -20.33 -8.03 24.88
C ILE A 399 -19.95 -6.80 24.03
N PRO A 400 -19.13 -5.83 24.51
CA PRO A 400 -18.68 -4.73 23.66
C PRO A 400 -17.86 -5.21 22.46
N THR A 401 -16.96 -6.19 22.63
CA THR A 401 -16.23 -6.77 21.49
C THR A 401 -17.18 -7.43 20.47
N LEU A 402 -18.16 -8.20 20.93
CA LEU A 402 -19.18 -8.81 20.07
C LEU A 402 -20.03 -7.76 19.35
N THR A 403 -20.32 -6.63 20.01
CA THR A 403 -21.00 -5.48 19.42
C THR A 403 -20.20 -4.93 18.24
N GLU A 404 -18.89 -4.71 18.41
CA GLU A 404 -18.02 -4.25 17.32
C GLU A 404 -17.91 -5.26 16.18
N LEU A 405 -17.83 -6.56 16.47
CA LEU A 405 -17.82 -7.61 15.45
C LEU A 405 -19.14 -7.65 14.66
N ALA A 406 -20.28 -7.47 15.33
CA ALA A 406 -21.58 -7.37 14.68
C ALA A 406 -21.65 -6.18 13.73
N VAL A 407 -21.16 -4.99 14.15
CA VAL A 407 -21.11 -3.79 13.29
C VAL A 407 -20.20 -4.02 12.07
N LEU A 408 -19.01 -4.60 12.25
CA LEU A 408 -18.10 -4.93 11.15
C LEU A 408 -18.72 -5.92 10.15
N SER A 409 -19.46 -6.92 10.66
CA SER A 409 -20.21 -7.87 9.84
C SER A 409 -21.30 -7.18 9.03
N LEU A 410 -22.14 -6.34 9.67
CA LEU A 410 -23.20 -5.59 9.02
C LEU A 410 -22.65 -4.63 7.94
N TYR A 411 -21.60 -3.88 8.23
CA TYR A 411 -20.95 -3.01 7.23
C TYR A 411 -20.41 -3.82 6.04
N SER A 412 -19.83 -5.00 6.31
CA SER A 412 -19.34 -5.90 5.24
C SER A 412 -20.47 -6.33 4.31
N GLN A 413 -21.60 -6.75 4.87
CA GLN A 413 -22.76 -7.25 4.10
C GLN A 413 -23.51 -6.12 3.36
N THR A 414 -23.52 -4.90 3.91
CA THR A 414 -24.34 -3.79 3.38
C THR A 414 -23.58 -2.84 2.45
N ILE A 415 -22.28 -2.64 2.67
CA ILE A 415 -21.44 -1.71 1.89
C ILE A 415 -20.29 -2.46 1.22
N SER A 416 -19.39 -3.07 2.00
CA SER A 416 -18.09 -3.51 1.47
C SER A 416 -18.21 -4.53 0.35
N ILE A 417 -18.99 -5.60 0.57
CA ILE A 417 -19.12 -6.68 -0.42
C ILE A 417 -19.87 -6.20 -1.67
N PRO A 418 -21.06 -5.57 -1.59
CA PRO A 418 -21.73 -5.00 -2.76
C PRO A 418 -20.84 -4.04 -3.55
N TYR A 419 -20.13 -3.15 -2.85
CA TYR A 419 -19.16 -2.24 -3.48
C TYR A 419 -18.06 -2.99 -4.23
N MET A 420 -17.43 -3.98 -3.58
CA MET A 420 -16.36 -4.78 -4.20
C MET A 420 -16.83 -5.58 -5.41
N ILE A 421 -18.04 -6.16 -5.34
CA ILE A 421 -18.66 -6.88 -6.46
C ILE A 421 -18.87 -5.92 -7.63
N HIS A 422 -19.41 -4.73 -7.37
CA HIS A 422 -19.69 -3.75 -8.42
C HIS A 422 -18.41 -3.29 -9.13
N VAL A 423 -17.41 -2.83 -8.37
CA VAL A 423 -16.20 -2.27 -8.98
C VAL A 423 -15.31 -3.34 -9.65
N ARG A 424 -15.43 -4.61 -9.25
CA ARG A 424 -14.72 -5.74 -9.90
C ARG A 424 -15.55 -6.46 -10.97
N GLY A 425 -16.85 -6.15 -11.07
CA GLY A 425 -17.80 -6.92 -11.87
C GLY A 425 -17.65 -6.72 -13.37
N ASP A 426 -17.31 -5.51 -13.81
CA ASP A 426 -17.06 -5.19 -15.21
C ASP A 426 -15.59 -4.83 -15.45
N PRO A 427 -14.81 -5.67 -16.18
CA PRO A 427 -13.41 -5.39 -16.47
C PRO A 427 -13.21 -4.21 -17.45
N ASN A 428 -14.26 -3.76 -18.13
CA ASN A 428 -14.18 -2.62 -19.06
C ASN A 428 -14.55 -1.28 -18.40
N MET A 429 -15.01 -1.32 -17.15
CA MET A 429 -15.39 -0.12 -16.40
C MET A 429 -14.17 0.75 -16.11
N SER A 430 -14.26 2.03 -16.47
CA SER A 430 -13.23 3.01 -16.14
C SER A 430 -13.43 3.55 -14.72
N ALA A 431 -12.33 3.74 -13.99
CA ALA A 431 -12.39 4.39 -12.68
C ALA A 431 -12.98 5.81 -12.75
N LEU A 432 -12.84 6.49 -13.89
CA LEU A 432 -13.36 7.84 -14.13
C LEU A 432 -14.89 7.91 -14.14
N ASP A 433 -15.57 6.80 -14.36
CA ASP A 433 -17.03 6.73 -14.47
C ASP A 433 -17.71 6.40 -13.13
N LEU A 434 -16.92 6.20 -12.06
CA LEU A 434 -17.41 5.79 -10.75
C LEU A 434 -17.94 6.93 -9.88
N GLY A 435 -17.91 8.18 -10.33
CA GLY A 435 -18.39 9.34 -9.54
C GLY A 435 -19.81 9.15 -8.99
N PRO A 436 -20.82 8.89 -9.86
CA PRO A 436 -22.19 8.64 -9.42
C PRO A 436 -22.34 7.45 -8.47
N MET A 437 -21.48 6.43 -8.60
CA MET A 437 -21.48 5.27 -7.70
C MET A 437 -21.00 5.68 -6.30
N HIS A 438 -19.94 6.48 -6.19
CA HIS A 438 -19.47 6.97 -4.90
C HIS A 438 -20.47 7.93 -4.23
N ASP A 439 -21.24 8.70 -5.02
CA ASP A 439 -22.36 9.49 -4.49
C ASP A 439 -23.45 8.61 -3.88
N LYS A 440 -23.78 7.47 -4.51
CA LYS A 440 -24.70 6.48 -3.93
C LYS A 440 -24.16 5.89 -2.62
N VAL A 441 -22.86 5.58 -2.54
CA VAL A 441 -22.22 5.10 -1.30
C VAL A 441 -22.38 6.12 -0.17
N LYS A 442 -22.05 7.38 -0.45
CA LYS A 442 -22.19 8.48 0.52
C LYS A 442 -23.63 8.65 0.97
N ALA A 443 -24.57 8.67 0.02
CA ALA A 443 -26.00 8.78 0.31
C ALA A 443 -26.53 7.61 1.14
N HIS A 444 -26.10 6.38 0.84
CA HIS A 444 -26.51 5.17 1.58
C HIS A 444 -25.99 5.18 3.01
N CYS A 445 -24.70 5.53 3.21
CA CYS A 445 -24.14 5.73 4.55
C CYS A 445 -24.95 6.78 5.33
N GLN A 446 -25.28 7.92 4.70
CA GLN A 446 -26.09 8.96 5.34
C GLN A 446 -27.50 8.48 5.68
N ALA A 447 -28.14 7.69 4.81
CA ALA A 447 -29.45 7.11 5.06
C ALA A 447 -29.44 6.18 6.29
N ILE A 448 -28.41 5.34 6.42
CA ILE A 448 -28.24 4.46 7.59
C ILE A 448 -27.94 5.25 8.87
N ILE A 449 -27.16 6.33 8.80
CA ILE A 449 -26.92 7.22 9.96
C ILE A 449 -28.23 7.85 10.44
N ASN A 450 -29.06 8.30 9.51
CA ASN A 450 -30.34 8.94 9.79
C ASN A 450 -31.37 7.93 10.31
N ASN A 451 -31.36 6.71 9.78
CA ASN A 451 -32.26 5.64 10.15
C ASN A 451 -31.54 4.28 10.25
N PRO A 452 -30.93 3.94 11.40
CA PRO A 452 -30.27 2.66 11.61
C PRO A 452 -31.21 1.45 11.47
N ASP A 453 -32.52 1.67 11.59
CA ASP A 453 -33.53 0.62 11.48
C ASP A 453 -33.66 0.10 10.03
N LEU A 454 -33.09 0.80 9.03
CA LEU A 454 -32.87 0.24 7.69
C LEU A 454 -32.08 -1.08 7.72
N ILE A 455 -31.26 -1.29 8.76
CA ILE A 455 -30.48 -2.50 8.99
C ILE A 455 -31.01 -3.29 10.21
N LEU A 456 -31.47 -2.61 11.26
CA LEU A 456 -31.76 -3.24 12.57
C LEU A 456 -33.24 -3.57 12.83
N ALA A 457 -34.17 -3.08 12.01
CA ALA A 457 -35.60 -3.38 12.15
C ALA A 457 -35.88 -4.88 11.96
N ALA A 458 -36.92 -5.40 12.61
CA ALA A 458 -37.27 -6.81 12.50
C ALA A 458 -37.67 -7.22 11.05
N ASP A 459 -38.16 -6.27 10.27
CA ASP A 459 -38.54 -6.38 8.86
C ASP A 459 -37.48 -5.82 7.90
N ALA A 460 -36.27 -5.49 8.40
CA ALA A 460 -35.18 -5.01 7.56
C ALA A 460 -34.85 -6.04 6.47
N SER A 461 -34.86 -5.59 5.22
CA SER A 461 -34.61 -6.42 4.04
C SER A 461 -33.32 -5.99 3.35
N HIS A 462 -32.80 -6.87 2.49
CA HIS A 462 -31.62 -6.55 1.70
C HIS A 462 -31.86 -5.37 0.73
N GLU A 463 -33.10 -5.19 0.25
CA GLU A 463 -33.48 -4.13 -0.70
C GLU A 463 -33.25 -2.73 -0.12
N SER A 464 -33.50 -2.55 1.18
CA SER A 464 -33.29 -1.28 1.88
C SER A 464 -31.93 -1.17 2.58
N ALA A 465 -31.34 -2.31 2.98
CA ALA A 465 -30.13 -2.34 3.80
C ALA A 465 -28.84 -2.32 2.98
N THR A 466 -28.83 -2.92 1.78
CA THR A 466 -27.61 -3.06 0.97
C THR A 466 -27.47 -1.92 -0.05
N LEU A 467 -26.22 -1.59 -0.40
CA LEU A 467 -25.88 -0.43 -1.22
C LEU A 467 -26.60 -0.35 -2.58
N PHE A 468 -26.87 -1.48 -3.24
CA PHE A 468 -27.66 -1.50 -4.48
C PHE A 468 -28.86 -2.46 -4.43
N GLY A 469 -29.29 -2.84 -3.23
CA GLY A 469 -30.47 -3.66 -2.99
C GLY A 469 -30.28 -5.15 -3.29
N GLU A 470 -29.07 -5.63 -3.60
CA GLU A 470 -28.83 -7.05 -3.83
C GLU A 470 -28.98 -7.89 -2.56
N ALA A 471 -29.15 -9.21 -2.73
CA ALA A 471 -29.18 -10.15 -1.62
C ALA A 471 -27.86 -10.10 -0.82
N TRP A 472 -27.94 -10.33 0.49
CA TRP A 472 -26.76 -10.45 1.34
C TRP A 472 -25.86 -11.60 0.86
N ASP A 473 -24.55 -11.38 0.86
CA ASP A 473 -23.56 -12.42 0.53
C ASP A 473 -23.61 -13.60 1.51
N LYS A 474 -23.78 -13.29 2.79
CA LYS A 474 -23.99 -14.24 3.88
C LYS A 474 -25.26 -13.87 4.68
N PRO A 475 -26.45 -14.32 4.24
CA PRO A 475 -27.72 -14.08 4.95
C PRO A 475 -27.70 -14.59 6.39
N ASP A 476 -27.05 -15.73 6.63
CA ASP A 476 -26.89 -16.32 7.96
C ASP A 476 -26.22 -15.34 8.94
N ALA A 477 -25.16 -14.65 8.52
CA ALA A 477 -24.49 -13.64 9.33
C ALA A 477 -25.41 -12.47 9.72
N PHE A 478 -26.22 -11.98 8.77
CA PHE A 478 -27.18 -10.91 9.04
C PHE A 478 -28.21 -11.35 10.08
N TYR A 479 -28.82 -12.52 9.89
CA TYR A 479 -29.82 -13.06 10.82
C TYR A 479 -29.24 -13.41 12.19
N THR A 480 -28.00 -13.90 12.27
CA THR A 480 -27.31 -14.12 13.55
C THR A 480 -27.15 -12.82 14.33
N VAL A 481 -26.74 -11.73 13.67
CA VAL A 481 -26.65 -10.41 14.35
C VAL A 481 -28.03 -9.96 14.85
N HIS A 482 -29.09 -10.17 14.06
CA HIS A 482 -30.46 -9.87 14.48
C HIS A 482 -30.94 -10.68 15.69
N GLN A 483 -30.57 -11.96 15.76
CA GLN A 483 -30.85 -12.80 16.93
C GLN A 483 -30.09 -12.32 18.17
N MET A 484 -28.85 -11.85 17.97
CA MET A 484 -28.00 -11.36 19.05
C MET A 484 -28.36 -9.94 19.52
N LYS A 485 -29.13 -9.15 18.76
CA LYS A 485 -29.29 -7.71 19.03
C LYS A 485 -29.76 -7.36 20.45
N ASN A 486 -30.61 -8.20 21.05
CA ASN A 486 -31.10 -8.00 22.42
C ASN A 486 -30.01 -8.21 23.49
N LEU A 487 -28.94 -8.92 23.13
CA LEU A 487 -27.75 -9.14 23.97
C LEU A 487 -26.67 -8.06 23.75
N LEU A 488 -26.85 -7.19 22.75
CA LEU A 488 -25.89 -6.17 22.32
C LEU A 488 -26.50 -4.77 22.56
N PRO A 489 -26.56 -4.28 23.81
CA PRO A 489 -27.35 -3.10 24.18
C PRO A 489 -26.95 -1.81 23.45
N HIS A 490 -25.68 -1.71 23.01
CA HIS A 490 -25.13 -0.53 22.36
C HIS A 490 -24.96 -0.70 20.83
N LEU A 491 -25.52 -1.75 20.24
CA LEU A 491 -25.38 -2.05 18.80
C LEU A 491 -25.83 -0.90 17.91
N ARG A 492 -26.96 -0.25 18.23
CA ARG A 492 -27.49 0.86 17.43
C ARG A 492 -26.55 2.05 17.42
N ASP A 493 -26.03 2.45 18.58
CA ASP A 493 -25.15 3.61 18.70
C ASP A 493 -23.78 3.34 18.10
N ALA A 494 -23.23 2.14 18.31
CA ALA A 494 -21.99 1.70 17.69
C ALA A 494 -22.10 1.67 16.15
N LEU A 495 -23.21 1.18 15.61
CA LEU A 495 -23.49 1.16 14.17
C LEU A 495 -23.52 2.59 13.60
N LYS A 496 -24.26 3.49 14.25
CA LYS A 496 -24.36 4.89 13.82
C LYS A 496 -23.01 5.60 13.84
N SER A 497 -22.23 5.41 14.90
CA SER A 497 -20.86 5.94 15.02
C SER A 497 -19.94 5.38 13.92
N PHE A 498 -20.03 4.09 13.63
CA PHE A 498 -19.26 3.47 12.55
C PHE A 498 -19.60 4.09 11.19
N PHE A 499 -20.88 4.16 10.83
CA PHE A 499 -21.28 4.73 9.54
C PHE A 499 -20.95 6.22 9.42
N THR A 500 -20.97 6.97 10.53
CA THR A 500 -20.50 8.36 10.57
C THR A 500 -19.01 8.44 10.21
N GLY A 501 -18.16 7.63 10.85
CA GLY A 501 -16.73 7.61 10.54
C GLY A 501 -16.42 7.10 9.13
N ALA A 502 -17.21 6.15 8.63
CA ALA A 502 -17.09 5.64 7.27
C ALA A 502 -17.47 6.72 6.24
N LEU A 503 -18.58 7.45 6.44
CA LEU A 503 -19.01 8.54 5.56
C LEU A 503 -17.97 9.66 5.47
N CYS A 504 -17.49 10.16 6.62
CA CYS A 504 -16.43 11.17 6.66
C CYS A 504 -15.17 10.72 5.89
N THR A 505 -14.91 9.41 5.89
CA THR A 505 -13.77 8.84 5.17
C THR A 505 -14.04 8.68 3.69
N TRP A 506 -15.24 8.25 3.27
CA TRP A 506 -15.62 8.22 1.86
C TRP A 506 -15.50 9.60 1.22
N GLU A 507 -15.94 10.66 1.89
CA GLU A 507 -15.79 12.05 1.43
C GLU A 507 -14.32 12.43 1.24
N ARG A 508 -13.46 12.11 2.23
CA ARG A 508 -12.02 12.39 2.17
C ARG A 508 -11.27 11.60 1.08
N PHE A 509 -11.77 10.42 0.70
CA PHE A 509 -11.13 9.51 -0.26
C PHE A 509 -11.81 9.50 -1.64
N THR A 510 -12.71 10.45 -1.90
CA THR A 510 -13.31 10.70 -3.22
C THR A 510 -13.17 12.14 -3.74
N PRO A 511 -12.14 12.94 -3.36
CA PRO A 511 -12.02 14.33 -3.80
C PRO A 511 -11.83 14.48 -5.31
N GLU A 512 -11.34 13.44 -5.99
CA GLU A 512 -11.19 13.42 -7.44
C GLU A 512 -12.52 13.55 -8.21
N PHE A 513 -13.64 13.25 -7.56
CA PHE A 513 -15.00 13.35 -8.13
C PHE A 513 -15.73 14.64 -7.74
N ALA A 514 -15.02 15.64 -7.21
CA ALA A 514 -15.62 16.95 -6.95
C ALA A 514 -16.24 17.54 -8.23
N ALA A 515 -17.35 18.27 -8.08
CA ALA A 515 -18.11 18.80 -9.21
C ALA A 515 -17.33 19.82 -10.07
N ASP A 516 -16.33 20.47 -9.48
CA ASP A 516 -15.38 21.38 -10.13
C ASP A 516 -14.04 20.71 -10.47
N GLY A 517 -13.91 19.41 -10.22
CA GLY A 517 -12.70 18.63 -10.47
C GLY A 517 -12.46 18.32 -11.95
N ILE A 518 -11.22 17.88 -12.26
CA ILE A 518 -10.82 17.52 -13.62
C ILE A 518 -11.71 16.41 -14.21
N VAL A 519 -12.08 15.41 -13.40
CA VAL A 519 -12.93 14.29 -13.84
C VAL A 519 -14.32 14.78 -14.28
N ALA A 520 -14.90 15.76 -13.58
CA ALA A 520 -16.21 16.32 -13.90
C ALA A 520 -16.19 17.13 -15.22
N THR A 521 -15.07 17.76 -15.53
CA THR A 521 -14.92 18.61 -16.73
C THR A 521 -14.33 17.90 -17.94
N CYS A 522 -13.90 16.63 -17.80
CA CYS A 522 -13.34 15.84 -18.89
C CYS A 522 -14.37 15.52 -19.97
N THR A 523 -13.99 15.77 -21.23
CA THR A 523 -14.73 15.32 -22.42
C THR A 523 -14.66 13.80 -22.57
N ALA A 524 -15.54 13.23 -23.40
CA ALA A 524 -15.49 11.79 -23.72
C ALA A 524 -14.14 11.36 -24.34
N ALA A 525 -13.52 12.23 -25.15
CA ALA A 525 -12.21 11.96 -25.74
C ALA A 525 -11.08 11.96 -24.70
N GLU A 526 -11.11 12.90 -23.74
CA GLU A 526 -10.15 12.93 -22.62
C GLU A 526 -10.31 11.70 -21.71
N ARG A 527 -11.56 11.29 -21.41
CA ARG A 527 -11.85 10.08 -20.64
C ARG A 527 -11.32 8.82 -21.32
N ALA A 528 -11.47 8.70 -22.64
CA ALA A 528 -10.93 7.58 -23.39
C ALA A 528 -9.39 7.54 -23.36
N ARG A 529 -8.73 8.70 -23.45
CA ARG A 529 -7.26 8.80 -23.33
C ARG A 529 -6.75 8.44 -21.95
N ALA A 530 -7.50 8.81 -20.91
CA ALA A 530 -7.16 8.57 -19.51
C ALA A 530 -7.84 7.31 -18.94
N TRP A 531 -8.18 6.33 -19.78
CA TRP A 531 -8.81 5.10 -19.30
C TRP A 531 -7.89 4.35 -18.32
N MET A 532 -8.43 3.98 -17.17
CA MET A 532 -7.73 3.21 -16.15
C MET A 532 -8.72 2.31 -15.40
N PRO A 533 -8.29 1.14 -14.91
CA PRO A 533 -9.18 0.19 -14.25
C PRO A 533 -9.68 0.74 -12.92
N THR A 534 -10.77 0.20 -12.40
CA THR A 534 -11.33 0.58 -11.09
C THR A 534 -10.42 0.20 -9.90
N THR A 535 -9.56 -0.81 -10.07
CA THR A 535 -8.67 -1.33 -9.02
C THR A 535 -7.22 -1.44 -9.50
N ASN A 536 -6.30 -1.44 -8.54
CA ASN A 536 -4.88 -1.74 -8.77
C ASN A 536 -4.55 -3.24 -8.56
N ASP A 537 -5.58 -4.10 -8.58
CA ASP A 537 -5.45 -5.55 -8.34
C ASP A 537 -4.38 -6.21 -9.23
N PRO A 538 -4.17 -5.82 -10.51
CA PRO A 538 -3.10 -6.38 -11.32
C PRO A 538 -1.68 -6.15 -10.75
N CYS A 539 -1.40 -4.96 -10.21
CA CYS A 539 -0.10 -4.65 -9.60
C CYS A 539 0.09 -5.44 -8.30
N GLU A 540 -0.90 -5.43 -7.42
CA GLU A 540 -0.92 -6.20 -6.17
C GLU A 540 -0.74 -7.71 -6.46
N GLY A 541 -1.43 -8.21 -7.48
CA GLY A 541 -1.34 -9.60 -7.94
C GLY A 541 0.07 -9.96 -8.43
N LEU A 542 0.72 -9.07 -9.19
CA LEU A 542 2.10 -9.29 -9.64
C LEU A 542 3.10 -9.35 -8.47
N LEU A 543 2.92 -8.49 -7.47
CA LEU A 543 3.74 -8.52 -6.25
C LEU A 543 3.46 -9.78 -5.41
N GLY A 544 2.21 -10.23 -5.36
CA GLY A 544 1.81 -11.50 -4.74
C GLY A 544 2.47 -12.70 -5.43
N GLU A 545 2.45 -12.73 -6.76
CA GLU A 545 3.14 -13.74 -7.58
C GLU A 545 4.65 -13.70 -7.37
N PHE A 546 5.26 -12.51 -7.30
CA PHE A 546 6.68 -12.34 -7.00
C PHE A 546 7.04 -12.94 -5.65
N ARG A 547 6.25 -12.66 -4.61
CA ARG A 547 6.48 -13.21 -3.26
C ARG A 547 6.44 -14.73 -3.25
N ILE A 548 5.45 -15.34 -3.91
CA ILE A 548 5.31 -16.80 -4.00
C ILE A 548 6.49 -17.39 -4.78
N TRP A 549 6.84 -16.79 -5.91
CA TRP A 549 7.94 -17.23 -6.75
C TRP A 549 9.29 -17.15 -6.02
N ASN A 550 9.56 -16.05 -5.32
CA ASN A 550 10.79 -15.86 -4.55
C ASN A 550 10.90 -16.87 -3.39
N GLY A 551 9.77 -17.33 -2.85
CA GLY A 551 9.73 -18.43 -1.89
C GLY A 551 10.15 -19.77 -2.51
N ARG A 552 9.72 -20.07 -3.74
CA ARG A 552 10.02 -21.32 -4.45
C ARG A 552 11.41 -21.33 -5.12
N ALA A 553 11.88 -20.16 -5.56
CA ALA A 553 13.11 -19.96 -6.31
C ALA A 553 13.95 -18.82 -5.70
N PRO A 554 14.45 -18.96 -4.46
CA PRO A 554 15.12 -17.86 -3.74
C PRO A 554 16.43 -17.38 -4.40
N ASN A 555 17.03 -18.21 -5.26
CA ASN A 555 18.23 -17.85 -6.03
C ASN A 555 17.91 -17.34 -7.44
N GLY A 556 16.63 -17.24 -7.82
CA GLY A 556 16.25 -16.68 -9.11
C GLY A 556 16.51 -15.18 -9.17
N SER A 557 16.82 -14.67 -10.37
CA SER A 557 16.97 -13.22 -10.59
C SER A 557 15.63 -12.53 -10.88
N LEU A 558 15.57 -11.22 -10.65
CA LEU A 558 14.40 -10.42 -11.06
C LEU A 558 14.13 -10.54 -12.57
N ASP A 559 15.16 -10.57 -13.41
CA ASP A 559 15.01 -10.78 -14.86
C ASP A 559 14.34 -12.10 -15.21
N GLN A 560 14.63 -13.15 -14.43
CA GLN A 560 14.00 -14.45 -14.60
C GLN A 560 12.53 -14.40 -14.19
N PHE A 561 12.20 -13.71 -13.11
CA PHE A 561 10.81 -13.48 -12.73
C PHE A 561 10.06 -12.64 -13.79
N ASN A 562 10.63 -11.51 -14.17
CA ASN A 562 10.07 -10.59 -15.16
C ASN A 562 9.93 -11.26 -16.52
N GLY A 563 10.94 -11.98 -17.02
CA GLY A 563 10.85 -12.68 -18.30
C GLY A 563 9.75 -13.73 -18.39
N ARG A 564 9.35 -14.35 -17.27
CA ARG A 564 8.18 -15.24 -17.22
C ARG A 564 6.87 -14.45 -17.24
N ASN A 565 6.78 -13.41 -16.41
CA ASN A 565 5.52 -12.70 -16.18
C ASN A 565 5.18 -11.70 -17.28
N LEU A 566 6.16 -10.91 -17.76
CA LEU A 566 5.97 -10.01 -18.90
C LEU A 566 5.52 -10.79 -20.12
N PHE A 567 6.27 -11.84 -20.47
CA PHE A 567 5.94 -12.64 -21.65
C PHE A 567 4.53 -13.24 -21.59
N LYS A 568 4.12 -13.74 -20.41
CA LYS A 568 2.78 -14.31 -20.20
C LYS A 568 1.69 -13.25 -20.23
N LYS A 569 1.80 -12.23 -19.38
CA LYS A 569 0.74 -11.24 -19.14
C LYS A 569 0.60 -10.26 -20.31
N ASN A 570 1.69 -9.97 -21.04
CA ASN A 570 1.66 -9.07 -22.19
C ASN A 570 1.27 -9.78 -23.50
N GLY A 571 1.10 -11.12 -23.48
CA GLY A 571 0.75 -11.89 -24.69
C GLY A 571 1.86 -11.89 -25.75
N THR A 572 3.12 -11.77 -25.33
CA THR A 572 4.26 -11.47 -26.21
C THR A 572 4.53 -12.51 -27.30
N GLN A 573 4.10 -13.77 -27.11
CA GLN A 573 4.26 -14.79 -28.17
C GLN A 573 3.52 -14.40 -29.45
N ALA A 574 2.28 -13.90 -29.35
CA ALA A 574 1.50 -13.50 -30.52
C ALA A 574 2.13 -12.30 -31.24
N PHE A 575 2.65 -11.32 -30.49
CA PHE A 575 3.43 -10.21 -31.03
C PHE A 575 4.68 -10.71 -31.78
N MET A 576 5.44 -11.62 -31.18
CA MET A 576 6.62 -12.19 -31.85
C MET A 576 6.24 -12.93 -33.14
N ASP A 577 5.16 -13.71 -33.12
CA ASP A 577 4.75 -14.49 -34.29
C ASP A 577 4.32 -13.60 -35.47
N GLN A 578 3.79 -12.40 -35.19
CA GLN A 578 3.34 -11.46 -36.23
C GLN A 578 4.44 -10.47 -36.65
N CYS A 579 5.25 -9.97 -35.71
CA CYS A 579 6.14 -8.83 -35.93
C CYS A 579 7.62 -9.23 -36.07
N PHE A 580 8.02 -10.45 -35.73
CA PHE A 580 9.42 -10.87 -35.78
C PHE A 580 9.75 -11.75 -36.99
N ASP A 581 10.91 -11.48 -37.58
CA ASP A 581 11.61 -12.36 -38.51
C ASP A 581 12.87 -12.98 -37.85
N THR A 582 13.70 -13.66 -38.65
CA THR A 582 14.97 -14.25 -38.21
C THR A 582 15.91 -13.26 -37.50
N ARG A 583 16.01 -12.01 -37.98
CA ARG A 583 16.94 -10.99 -37.44
C ARG A 583 16.52 -10.55 -36.03
N HIS A 584 15.22 -10.44 -35.79
CA HIS A 584 14.68 -10.10 -34.47
C HIS A 584 14.94 -11.21 -33.45
N HIS A 585 14.78 -12.48 -33.87
CA HIS A 585 15.15 -13.61 -33.03
C HIS A 585 16.65 -13.68 -32.76
N GLU A 586 17.50 -13.32 -33.71
CA GLU A 586 18.95 -13.23 -33.49
C GLU A 586 19.30 -12.11 -32.51
N TYR A 587 18.69 -10.93 -32.66
CA TYR A 587 18.84 -9.81 -31.75
C TYR A 587 18.46 -10.19 -30.31
N THR A 588 17.25 -10.74 -30.11
CA THR A 588 16.77 -11.13 -28.78
C THR A 588 17.66 -12.20 -28.14
N ARG A 589 18.15 -13.18 -28.91
CA ARG A 589 19.12 -14.18 -28.42
C ARG A 589 20.45 -13.55 -28.04
N GLY A 590 20.94 -12.60 -28.82
CA GLY A 590 22.19 -11.88 -28.55
C GLY A 590 22.11 -11.11 -27.23
N LEU A 591 21.05 -10.32 -27.07
CA LEU A 591 20.85 -9.51 -25.88
C LEU A 591 20.56 -10.34 -24.63
N ALA A 592 19.80 -11.44 -24.76
CA ALA A 592 19.59 -12.38 -23.65
C ALA A 592 20.91 -13.00 -23.14
N ARG A 593 21.89 -13.25 -24.03
CA ARG A 593 23.23 -13.71 -23.62
C ARG A 593 24.03 -12.59 -22.94
N ALA A 594 23.93 -11.36 -23.43
CA ALA A 594 24.56 -10.20 -22.80
C ALA A 594 24.05 -10.01 -21.37
N PHE A 595 22.72 -10.06 -21.17
CA PHE A 595 22.10 -9.95 -19.85
C PHE A 595 22.57 -11.02 -18.86
N GLU A 596 22.78 -12.26 -19.32
CA GLU A 596 23.35 -13.32 -18.50
C GLU A 596 24.83 -13.03 -18.15
N GLY A 597 25.60 -12.51 -19.11
CA GLY A 597 27.01 -12.15 -18.93
C GLY A 597 27.26 -10.95 -18.01
N ASP A 598 26.37 -9.96 -18.02
CA ASP A 598 26.49 -8.70 -17.27
C ASP A 598 26.32 -8.86 -15.74
N GLN A 599 25.92 -10.05 -15.28
CA GLN A 599 25.67 -10.34 -13.86
C GLN A 599 24.71 -9.33 -13.20
N ARG A 600 23.67 -8.85 -13.92
CA ARG A 600 22.77 -7.77 -13.48
C ARG A 600 22.20 -7.97 -12.07
N GLU A 601 21.80 -9.20 -11.74
CA GLU A 601 21.29 -9.53 -10.40
C GLU A 601 22.35 -9.38 -9.29
N LYS A 602 23.61 -9.69 -9.59
CA LYS A 602 24.72 -9.48 -8.64
C LYS A 602 24.99 -7.99 -8.45
N ASN A 603 25.02 -7.22 -9.54
CA ASN A 603 25.23 -5.76 -9.48
C ASN A 603 24.13 -5.08 -8.68
N ARG A 604 22.86 -5.44 -8.92
CA ARG A 604 21.71 -4.98 -8.13
C ARG A 604 21.88 -5.27 -6.63
N ARG A 605 22.34 -6.46 -6.26
CA ARG A 605 22.56 -6.82 -4.84
C ARG A 605 23.70 -6.00 -4.21
N LEU A 606 24.75 -5.69 -4.98
CA LEU A 606 25.84 -4.82 -4.53
C LEU A 606 25.36 -3.38 -4.34
N GLU A 607 24.59 -2.84 -5.29
CA GLU A 607 23.98 -1.51 -5.20
C GLU A 607 23.06 -1.41 -3.97
N GLN A 608 22.21 -2.42 -3.75
CA GLN A 608 21.36 -2.48 -2.55
C GLN A 608 22.19 -2.46 -1.26
N GLY A 609 23.28 -3.25 -1.18
CA GLY A 609 24.16 -3.26 -0.02
C GLY A 609 24.85 -1.92 0.25
N GLY A 610 25.24 -1.21 -0.81
CA GLY A 610 25.77 0.15 -0.73
C GLY A 610 24.74 1.13 -0.15
N GLN A 611 23.52 1.12 -0.70
CA GLN A 611 22.41 1.97 -0.24
C GLN A 611 22.00 1.67 1.21
N ASP A 612 21.92 0.40 1.59
CA ASP A 612 21.62 -0.01 2.97
C ASP A 612 22.69 0.53 3.95
N THR A 613 23.95 0.54 3.53
CA THR A 613 25.07 1.08 4.32
C THR A 613 24.95 2.59 4.52
N GLU A 614 24.65 3.34 3.44
CA GLU A 614 24.41 4.78 3.48
C GLU A 614 23.20 5.11 4.36
N GLN A 615 22.09 4.38 4.22
CA GLN A 615 20.88 4.58 5.00
C GLN A 615 21.13 4.29 6.49
N ALA A 616 21.90 3.24 6.82
CA ALA A 616 22.28 2.91 8.19
C ALA A 616 23.13 4.03 8.82
N ALA A 617 24.09 4.57 8.07
CA ALA A 617 24.93 5.69 8.50
C ALA A 617 24.10 6.96 8.73
N GLY A 618 23.24 7.32 7.78
CA GLY A 618 22.33 8.47 7.91
C GLY A 618 21.37 8.34 9.09
N ASN A 619 20.78 7.16 9.31
CA ASN A 619 19.93 6.90 10.46
C ASN A 619 20.69 6.97 11.79
N LYS A 620 21.94 6.50 11.84
CA LYS A 620 22.80 6.63 13.02
C LYS A 620 23.12 8.09 13.31
N ALA A 621 23.47 8.89 12.30
CA ALA A 621 23.73 10.32 12.44
C ALA A 621 22.48 11.07 12.92
N ARG A 622 21.30 10.78 12.35
CA ARG A 622 20.03 11.36 12.76
C ARG A 622 19.69 11.03 14.22
N ARG A 623 19.87 9.77 14.64
CA ARG A 623 19.67 9.37 16.05
C ARG A 623 20.64 10.09 17.00
N ALA A 624 21.90 10.24 16.61
CA ALA A 624 22.89 10.99 17.39
C ALA A 624 22.50 12.47 17.51
N ALA A 625 22.14 13.12 16.40
CA ALA A 625 21.69 14.51 16.39
C ALA A 625 20.43 14.73 17.25
N LEU A 626 19.44 13.83 17.17
CA LEU A 626 18.24 13.87 18.00
C LEU A 626 18.57 13.68 19.48
N LYS A 627 19.48 12.76 19.82
CA LYS A 627 19.95 12.55 21.19
C LYS A 627 20.63 13.82 21.72
N THR A 628 21.55 14.40 20.96
CA THR A 628 22.21 15.67 21.32
C THR A 628 21.20 16.80 21.48
N LYS A 629 20.24 16.95 20.56
CA LYS A 629 19.18 17.96 20.68
C LYS A 629 18.35 17.77 21.95
N LYS A 630 18.01 16.53 22.31
CA LYS A 630 17.29 16.21 23.54
C LYS A 630 18.14 16.51 24.79
N THR A 631 19.42 16.13 24.79
CA THR A 631 20.35 16.43 25.90
C THR A 631 20.52 17.94 26.07
N ASN A 632 20.69 18.69 24.98
CA ASN A 632 20.83 20.15 25.03
C ASN A 632 19.54 20.82 25.51
N ALA A 633 18.37 20.36 25.05
CA ALA A 633 17.08 20.86 25.52
C ALA A 633 16.87 20.57 27.01
N GLN A 634 17.27 19.38 27.48
CA GLN A 634 17.24 19.03 28.90
C GLN A 634 18.19 19.90 29.71
N ALA A 635 19.44 20.06 29.29
CA ALA A 635 20.42 20.90 29.97
C ALA A 635 19.98 22.37 30.03
N ALA A 636 19.35 22.89 28.96
CA ALA A 636 18.77 24.23 28.96
C ALA A 636 17.59 24.35 29.93
N LEU A 637 16.73 23.34 30.02
CA LEU A 637 15.64 23.28 31.00
C LEU A 637 16.19 23.21 32.42
N ASP A 638 17.20 22.36 32.67
CA ASP A 638 17.87 22.24 33.98
C ASP A 638 18.48 23.58 34.41
N ALA A 639 19.12 24.31 33.48
CA ALA A 639 19.66 25.64 33.75
C ALA A 639 18.57 26.68 34.06
N GLN A 640 17.42 26.62 33.37
CA GLN A 640 16.27 27.48 33.67
C GLN A 640 15.68 27.18 35.05
N LEU A 641 15.59 25.90 35.43
CA LEU A 641 15.06 25.48 36.72
C LEU A 641 16.01 25.80 37.87
N LEU A 642 17.33 25.80 37.66
CA LEU A 642 18.32 26.21 38.66
C LEU A 642 18.20 27.70 39.02
N LEU A 643 17.81 28.53 38.04
CA LEU A 643 17.62 29.97 38.21
C LEU A 643 16.17 30.36 38.55
N LEU A 644 15.27 29.38 38.65
CA LEU A 644 13.88 29.62 38.96
C LEU A 644 13.73 29.96 40.44
N GLU A 645 13.19 31.15 40.74
CA GLU A 645 12.63 31.43 42.06
C GLU A 645 11.34 30.61 42.21
N VAL A 646 11.46 29.49 42.92
CA VAL A 646 10.37 28.54 43.20
C VAL A 646 9.39 29.19 44.17
N GLU A 647 8.10 29.08 43.88
CA GLU A 647 7.05 29.56 44.78
C GLU A 647 6.55 28.39 45.62
N LEU A 648 6.73 28.50 46.94
CA LEU A 648 6.36 27.46 47.90
C LEU A 648 5.11 27.83 48.69
N ASP A 649 4.62 29.08 48.59
CA ASP A 649 3.44 29.54 49.31
C ASP A 649 2.19 29.45 48.39
N PRO A 650 1.19 28.61 48.74
CA PRO A 650 -0.05 28.47 47.98
C PRO A 650 -0.82 29.79 47.75
N ASP A 651 -0.68 30.75 48.67
CA ASP A 651 -1.36 32.05 48.62
C ASP A 651 -0.71 33.03 47.63
N ASN A 652 0.57 32.80 47.30
CA ASN A 652 1.32 33.65 46.37
C ASN A 652 1.20 33.17 44.91
N ILE A 653 0.67 31.97 44.66
CA ILE A 653 0.44 31.43 43.31
C ILE A 653 -0.47 32.34 42.46
N GLU A 654 -1.43 33.07 43.07
CA GLU A 654 -2.24 34.02 42.30
C GLU A 654 -1.44 35.21 41.79
N LYS A 655 -0.49 35.67 42.60
CA LYS A 655 0.28 36.91 42.44
C LYS A 655 1.53 36.71 41.59
N LEU A 656 1.88 35.46 41.25
CA LEU A 656 3.01 35.11 40.39
C LEU A 656 3.02 35.92 39.07
N ALA A 657 4.01 36.80 38.95
CA ALA A 657 4.30 37.55 37.73
C ALA A 657 5.09 36.66 36.75
N GLY A 658 4.66 36.57 35.47
CA GLY A 658 5.41 35.83 34.44
C GLY A 658 4.61 34.94 33.45
N GLY A 659 3.28 35.05 33.40
CA GLY A 659 2.47 34.33 32.39
C GLY A 659 2.54 32.80 32.48
N ASN A 660 2.07 32.09 31.44
CA ASN A 660 2.04 30.62 31.41
C ASN A 660 3.43 29.98 31.44
N ALA A 661 4.46 30.67 30.94
CA ALA A 661 5.82 30.13 30.87
C ALA A 661 6.45 29.93 32.26
N ARG A 662 6.22 30.87 33.20
CA ARG A 662 6.70 30.71 34.58
C ARG A 662 5.98 29.57 35.31
N LEU A 663 4.66 29.43 35.12
CA LEU A 663 3.88 28.33 35.68
C LEU A 663 4.34 26.96 35.15
N ASP A 664 4.69 26.88 33.86
CA ASP A 664 5.22 25.66 33.26
C ASP A 664 6.56 25.23 33.87
N LEU A 665 7.42 26.20 34.23
CA LEU A 665 8.67 25.93 34.92
C LEU A 665 8.46 25.51 36.37
N GLN A 666 7.53 26.14 37.10
CA GLN A 666 7.16 25.73 38.47
C GLN A 666 6.65 24.28 38.48
N LEU A 667 5.70 23.95 37.62
CA LEU A 667 5.17 22.58 37.51
C LEU A 667 6.25 21.56 37.16
N GLU A 668 7.18 21.91 36.27
CA GLU A 668 8.30 21.02 35.92
C GLU A 668 9.33 20.88 37.05
N TRP A 669 9.45 21.89 37.92
CA TRP A 669 10.27 21.83 39.13
C TRP A 669 9.65 20.86 40.16
N HIS A 670 8.38 21.04 40.52
CA HIS A 670 7.69 20.17 41.48
C HIS A 670 7.62 18.72 41.00
N ARG A 671 7.46 18.50 39.70
CA ARG A 671 7.52 17.16 39.07
C ARG A 671 8.85 16.41 39.22
N ARG A 672 9.92 17.06 39.68
CA ARG A 672 11.17 16.35 40.00
C ARG A 672 11.11 15.61 41.32
N PHE A 673 10.19 16.00 42.19
CA PHE A 673 10.05 15.51 43.55
C PHE A 673 8.75 14.72 43.72
N ASP A 674 7.70 15.08 42.99
CA ASP A 674 6.43 14.34 42.95
C ASP A 674 5.99 14.02 41.51
N ASP A 675 5.99 12.72 41.18
CA ASP A 675 5.56 12.19 39.89
C ASP A 675 4.04 12.31 39.64
N GLN A 676 3.24 12.58 40.68
CA GLN A 676 1.79 12.78 40.56
C GLN A 676 1.42 14.17 40.03
N VAL A 677 2.35 15.14 40.08
CA VAL A 677 2.13 16.47 39.53
C VAL A 677 1.91 16.38 37.99
N PRO A 678 0.79 16.90 37.46
CA PRO A 678 0.44 16.73 36.05
C PRO A 678 1.43 17.37 35.07
N LEU A 679 1.68 16.68 33.94
CA LEU A 679 2.43 17.21 32.80
C LEU A 679 1.80 18.52 32.29
N LYS A 680 2.63 19.53 31.97
CA LYS A 680 2.16 20.80 31.39
C LYS A 680 1.33 20.64 30.11
N SER A 681 1.56 19.57 29.34
CA SER A 681 0.80 19.25 28.13
C SER A 681 -0.65 18.84 28.40
N HIS A 682 -0.98 18.43 29.63
CA HIS A 682 -2.34 18.06 30.04
C HIS A 682 -3.12 19.26 30.60
N LEU A 683 -2.45 20.39 30.84
CA LEU A 683 -3.03 21.58 31.44
C LEU A 683 -3.24 22.66 30.37
N SER A 684 -4.45 22.66 29.80
CA SER A 684 -4.83 23.48 28.64
C SER A 684 -4.81 25.00 28.86
N ASN A 685 -4.90 25.48 30.11
CA ASN A 685 -5.04 26.91 30.40
C ASN A 685 -4.37 27.30 31.74
N LYS A 686 -4.23 28.62 31.95
CA LYS A 686 -3.55 29.19 33.12
C LYS A 686 -4.19 28.80 34.46
N ALA A 687 -5.52 28.73 34.51
CA ALA A 687 -6.27 28.41 35.73
C ALA A 687 -5.97 26.98 36.20
N LYS A 688 -6.05 26.01 35.29
CA LYS A 688 -5.71 24.60 35.57
C LYS A 688 -4.25 24.42 35.99
N LYS A 689 -3.33 25.23 35.46
CA LYS A 689 -1.91 25.21 35.86
C LYS A 689 -1.70 25.70 37.29
N LYS A 690 -2.40 26.77 37.69
CA LYS A 690 -2.36 27.28 39.07
C LYS A 690 -2.98 26.28 40.05
N GLU A 691 -4.10 25.67 39.68
CA GLU A 691 -4.79 24.65 40.47
C GLU A 691 -3.90 23.42 40.70
N ALA A 692 -3.26 22.90 39.64
CA ALA A 692 -2.32 21.79 39.75
C ALA A 692 -1.10 22.12 40.62
N LEU A 693 -0.60 23.36 40.56
CA LEU A 693 0.54 23.79 41.39
C LEU A 693 0.15 23.91 42.86
N ARG A 694 -1.05 24.40 43.18
CA ARG A 694 -1.56 24.41 44.56
C ARG A 694 -1.74 23.01 45.12
N ALA A 695 -2.31 22.11 44.34
CA ALA A 695 -2.49 20.72 44.75
C ALA A 695 -1.14 20.04 45.04
N ALA A 696 -0.11 20.35 44.24
CA ALA A 696 1.24 19.86 44.47
C ALA A 696 1.86 20.39 45.78
N LEU A 697 1.59 21.64 46.16
CA LEU A 697 2.10 22.20 47.43
C LEU A 697 1.34 21.66 48.66
N ALA A 698 0.03 21.54 48.57
CA ALA A 698 -0.79 21.01 49.66
C ALA A 698 -0.43 19.54 50.01
N ALA A 699 -0.05 18.75 49.00
CA ALA A 699 0.40 17.38 49.21
C ALA A 699 1.75 17.28 49.95
N VAL A 700 2.58 18.32 49.91
CA VAL A 700 3.88 18.36 50.63
C VAL A 700 3.67 18.76 52.09
N GLU A 701 2.73 19.66 52.39
CA GLU A 701 2.37 20.02 53.78
C GLU A 701 1.75 18.84 54.54
N GLU A 702 0.92 17.99 53.89
CA GLU A 702 0.37 16.78 54.51
C GLU A 702 1.42 15.69 54.81
N GLU A 703 2.52 15.59 54.03
CA GLU A 703 3.61 14.63 54.30
C GLU A 703 4.57 15.08 55.41
N GLU A 704 4.73 16.39 55.64
CA GLU A 704 5.56 16.93 56.73
C GLU A 704 4.85 16.83 58.10
N ASP A 705 3.52 16.94 58.15
CA ASP A 705 2.73 16.77 59.38
C ASP A 705 2.66 15.29 59.83
N ASP A 706 2.65 14.31 58.90
CA ASP A 706 2.61 12.87 59.22
C ASP A 706 3.96 12.30 59.72
N GLN A 707 5.09 12.98 59.46
CA GLN A 707 6.42 12.59 59.99
C GLN A 707 6.75 13.24 61.35
N GLY A 708 6.02 14.28 61.74
CA GLY A 708 6.19 14.95 63.04
C GLY A 708 5.60 14.18 64.24
N ASP A 709 4.73 13.20 63.98
CA ASP A 709 3.99 12.46 65.01
C ASP A 709 4.58 11.07 65.35
N GLN A 710 5.80 10.74 64.88
CA GLN A 710 6.45 9.42 65.12
C GLN A 710 7.64 9.40 66.09
N ASP A 711 8.06 10.55 66.66
CA ASP A 711 9.26 10.61 67.52
C ASP A 711 8.98 10.77 69.04
N ASP A 712 7.72 10.68 69.51
CA ASP A 712 7.36 10.97 70.92
C ASP A 712 6.70 9.81 71.70
N ASP A 713 6.81 8.54 71.26
CA ASP A 713 6.08 7.41 71.89
C ASP A 713 6.94 6.19 72.30
N ASP A 714 8.23 6.38 72.63
CA ASP A 714 9.12 5.29 73.12
C ASP A 714 9.81 5.62 74.46
N GLU A 715 9.07 6.18 75.42
CA GLU A 715 9.53 6.28 76.81
C GLU A 715 8.42 5.97 77.82
N LEU A 716 8.00 4.69 77.97
CA LEU A 716 7.42 4.21 79.23
C LEU A 716 7.39 2.66 79.39
N TYR A 717 8.10 2.21 80.43
CA TYR A 717 7.98 0.96 81.21
C TYR A 717 8.86 -0.28 80.91
N HIS A 718 9.96 -0.32 81.67
CA HIS A 718 10.52 -1.47 82.40
C HIS A 718 9.46 -2.34 83.13
N GLU A 719 9.48 -3.66 82.90
CA GLU A 719 9.93 -4.74 83.83
C GLU A 719 9.90 -6.10 83.13
#